data_AF-A0A7M2WUV7-F1
#
_entry.id   AF-A0A7M2WUV7-F1
#
_cell.length_a   1.000
_cell.length_b   1.000
_cell.length_c   1.000
_cell.angle_alpha   90.00
_cell.angle_beta   90.00
_cell.angle_gamma   90.00
#
_symmetry.space_group_name_H-M   'P 1'
#
loop_
_entity.id
_entity.type
_entity.pdbx_description
1 polymer ?
#
loop_
_entity_poly.entity_id
_entity_poly.type
_entity_poly.pdbx_seq_one_letter_code
_entity_poly.pdbx_strand_id
1 'polypeptide(L)'
;MSKKNKKSPNGTKPDSAASSPDVTDGDELVKGERDALSAIPPDVFVAEDQQARWLKYGANVVLTTVVVLLLSAIAIWAFNKDSIPLGKSSITLKGRKDLTGDSSNELKPQTKQLIKDLPKEVTLVSLYPKLKKEEAANKGADTHQKVLDILDEYKRNGSKIKVEAIDPVNDPDALNVWLGQVKRNYGKNIDKYEKFVKEEVPAAITDIKKMAETEAAEINKLIGSLGENGLTEEQNRKLARTMVPASSTVASMPDLLTQLSDASQELLKAKIPDYAQAVKLIREGTLAPVGPGIMSKVPGMNLLRDNSKALTTLFEGIKGDKDLPESVRKYAEAAIPRFQKLHDKADETIKKADSLGELKLDDVRKKLLPTEDGVAAPPAIAVMGEDDVKVIEDSALWKSGQTTGMMGPSSQKPRLRFAGEQQLTSAILSIAQTKKTKIAFIRAGGGGLLSSGGMMMGMGGPGPFGVIADRLRAYNFEVVEKDFGPQQRPDPTQPSEEDIKDAIWVVFAGDNAPDPRMGGMPTAGILGERLKTHLEAGGSALCLLSFETEDLVPALKDWGIEVKTNVILVHEPIEAGSGAQGDFIEAARRRPPIFIVNEYGEHPITTPLRTLDAALVPLVQVGKTAATPAGVKVTQILPMPNNPKAWGETDTSFMRPSPGRRPSNPEFDASTDTPGPVYAGAVAEKEGKGRLVVIGTQSFIHNDMINIPDTEVLEKSKMEVSRFPGNGELFTNSVFWLSKQDSMMALSPAAMDTARIEAIPAGKLGFIKVGLVLVILPLLAVGAGITVWLSRR
;
A
#
# COMPACT_ATOMS: atom_id res chain seq x y z
N MET A 1 -35.56 -38.63 -24.10
CA MET A 1 -35.90 -39.03 -25.50
C MET A 1 -34.57 -39.22 -26.23
N SER A 2 -34.06 -40.45 -26.39
CA SER A 2 -34.30 -41.44 -27.47
C SER A 2 -33.43 -41.25 -28.72
N LYS A 3 -32.50 -42.21 -28.93
CA LYS A 3 -32.08 -42.85 -30.21
C LYS A 3 -31.25 -41.99 -31.20
N LYS A 4 -30.33 -42.48 -32.06
CA LYS A 4 -29.88 -43.82 -32.53
C LYS A 4 -28.71 -43.63 -33.54
N ASN A 5 -27.83 -44.66 -33.67
CA ASN A 5 -27.20 -45.21 -34.91
C ASN A 5 -26.28 -44.30 -35.79
N LYS A 6 -25.29 -44.76 -36.59
CA LYS A 6 -24.85 -46.06 -37.18
C LYS A 6 -23.43 -45.91 -37.84
N LYS A 7 -22.66 -47.01 -37.90
CA LYS A 7 -21.72 -47.56 -38.95
C LYS A 7 -21.65 -46.83 -40.33
N SER A 8 -20.61 -46.84 -41.22
CA SER A 8 -19.27 -47.47 -41.42
C SER A 8 -18.62 -46.85 -42.74
N PRO A 9 -17.73 -47.48 -43.59
CA PRO A 9 -16.29 -47.17 -43.83
C PRO A 9 -15.87 -46.81 -45.31
N ASN A 10 -14.54 -46.91 -45.61
CA ASN A 10 -13.78 -46.78 -46.90
C ASN A 10 -13.50 -45.33 -47.39
N GLY A 11 -12.36 -44.94 -47.98
CA GLY A 11 -11.13 -45.59 -48.45
C GLY A 11 -10.68 -44.88 -49.75
N THR A 12 -9.38 -44.59 -49.98
CA THR A 12 -8.69 -44.53 -51.31
C THR A 12 -7.23 -44.02 -51.24
N LYS A 13 -6.37 -44.68 -52.03
CA LYS A 13 -5.02 -44.30 -52.55
C LYS A 13 -5.18 -43.56 -53.91
N PRO A 14 -4.15 -42.89 -54.48
CA PRO A 14 -3.20 -43.49 -55.45
C PRO A 14 -1.74 -42.95 -55.39
N ASP A 15 -0.71 -43.77 -55.66
CA ASP A 15 0.18 -43.89 -56.86
C ASP A 15 1.07 -42.64 -57.15
N SER A 16 2.40 -42.74 -57.36
CA SER A 16 3.07 -43.40 -58.49
C SER A 16 4.60 -43.47 -58.29
N ALA A 17 5.26 -44.39 -59.00
CA ALA A 17 6.70 -44.62 -59.09
C ALA A 17 7.17 -44.51 -60.55
N ALA A 18 8.47 -44.21 -60.76
CA ALA A 18 9.35 -44.54 -61.92
C ALA A 18 10.49 -43.50 -61.98
N SER A 19 11.72 -43.72 -62.45
CA SER A 19 12.57 -44.85 -62.88
C SER A 19 13.85 -44.20 -63.48
N SER A 20 14.96 -44.95 -63.67
CA SER A 20 16.02 -44.83 -64.71
C SER A 20 17.42 -45.22 -64.18
N PRO A 21 18.39 -45.67 -65.02
CA PRO A 21 18.55 -47.09 -65.35
C PRO A 21 20.01 -47.59 -65.21
N ASP A 22 20.18 -48.86 -65.55
CA ASP A 22 21.37 -49.71 -65.51
C ASP A 22 22.14 -49.70 -66.85
N VAL A 23 23.48 -49.77 -66.84
CA VAL A 23 24.33 -50.26 -67.95
C VAL A 23 25.67 -50.79 -67.40
N THR A 24 25.96 -52.04 -67.72
CA THR A 24 27.25 -52.77 -67.56
C THR A 24 28.09 -52.75 -68.85
N ASP A 25 29.42 -52.77 -68.67
CA ASP A 25 30.47 -53.55 -69.40
C ASP A 25 31.73 -52.73 -69.78
N GLY A 26 32.89 -53.35 -69.55
CA GLY A 26 34.18 -52.87 -70.04
C GLY A 26 35.37 -53.36 -69.22
N ASP A 27 35.71 -54.64 -69.36
CA ASP A 27 36.92 -55.27 -68.83
C ASP A 27 38.16 -54.92 -69.70
N GLU A 28 39.33 -55.04 -69.05
CA GLU A 28 40.70 -55.13 -69.60
C GLU A 28 41.57 -53.87 -69.91
N LEU A 29 42.84 -54.03 -69.50
CA LEU A 29 44.06 -53.23 -69.75
C LEU A 29 44.19 -52.00 -68.81
N VAL A 30 45.10 -51.95 -67.82
CA VAL A 30 46.51 -52.31 -67.86
C VAL A 30 46.99 -52.68 -66.45
N LYS A 31 47.39 -53.94 -66.29
CA LYS A 31 48.43 -54.38 -65.35
C LYS A 31 49.67 -53.51 -65.56
N GLY A 32 49.91 -52.54 -64.70
CA GLY A 32 51.11 -51.71 -64.87
C GLY A 32 51.28 -50.60 -63.85
N GLU A 33 50.82 -50.74 -62.61
CA GLU A 33 51.13 -49.75 -61.56
C GLU A 33 50.93 -50.29 -60.14
N ARG A 34 51.12 -51.60 -59.94
CA ARG A 34 51.05 -52.24 -58.61
C ARG A 34 52.39 -52.48 -57.92
N ASP A 35 53.52 -52.08 -58.53
CA ASP A 35 54.86 -52.38 -58.00
C ASP A 35 55.73 -51.15 -57.67
N ALA A 36 55.16 -49.95 -57.54
CA ALA A 36 55.94 -48.76 -57.20
C ALA A 36 55.24 -47.83 -56.22
N LEU A 37 54.97 -48.31 -55.00
CA LEU A 37 54.82 -47.49 -53.78
C LEU A 37 54.97 -48.37 -52.53
N SER A 38 55.92 -49.30 -52.57
CA SER A 38 56.43 -50.07 -51.42
C SER A 38 57.66 -49.36 -50.83
N ALA A 39 57.46 -48.18 -50.22
CA ALA A 39 58.52 -47.50 -49.48
C ALA A 39 57.98 -46.48 -48.46
N ILE A 40 57.19 -46.93 -47.49
CA ILE A 40 57.01 -46.22 -46.20
C ILE A 40 56.99 -47.31 -45.10
N PRO A 41 57.88 -47.26 -44.09
CA PRO A 41 57.87 -48.24 -43.01
C PRO A 41 56.56 -48.14 -42.21
N PRO A 42 56.01 -49.26 -41.69
CA PRO A 42 54.82 -49.20 -40.86
C PRO A 42 55.20 -48.64 -39.50
N ASP A 43 54.99 -47.34 -39.28
CA ASP A 43 54.80 -46.86 -37.91
C ASP A 43 53.50 -47.47 -37.40
N VAL A 44 53.68 -48.31 -36.38
CA VAL A 44 52.67 -49.15 -35.76
C VAL A 44 51.56 -48.26 -35.18
N PHE A 45 50.45 -48.10 -35.89
CA PHE A 45 49.19 -47.73 -35.24
C PHE A 45 48.74 -48.92 -34.39
N VAL A 46 49.21 -48.96 -33.15
CA VAL A 46 48.62 -49.83 -32.14
C VAL A 46 47.18 -49.37 -31.98
N ALA A 47 46.22 -50.21 -32.38
CA ALA A 47 44.82 -49.97 -32.04
C ALA A 47 44.73 -49.90 -30.52
N GLU A 48 44.48 -48.70 -30.00
CA GLU A 48 44.42 -48.46 -28.56
C GLU A 48 43.29 -49.30 -27.96
N ASP A 49 43.62 -50.27 -27.12
CA ASP A 49 42.66 -51.17 -26.47
C ASP A 49 41.57 -50.36 -25.74
N GLN A 50 40.34 -50.86 -25.72
CA GLN A 50 39.20 -50.19 -25.08
C GLN A 50 39.50 -49.89 -23.61
N GLN A 51 40.25 -50.75 -22.92
CA GLN A 51 40.74 -50.49 -21.56
C GLN A 51 41.74 -49.34 -21.50
N ALA A 52 42.66 -49.23 -22.47
CA ALA A 52 43.63 -48.13 -22.55
C ALA A 52 42.95 -46.79 -22.83
N ARG A 53 41.89 -46.77 -23.64
CA ARG A 53 41.04 -45.59 -23.87
C ARG A 53 40.21 -45.23 -22.63
N TRP A 54 39.63 -46.22 -21.94
CA TRP A 54 38.97 -45.99 -20.65
C TRP A 54 39.92 -45.47 -19.58
N LEU A 55 41.17 -45.93 -19.55
CA LEU A 55 42.16 -45.41 -18.62
C LEU A 55 42.57 -43.97 -18.99
N LYS A 56 42.94 -43.70 -20.25
CA LYS A 56 43.39 -42.36 -20.68
C LYS A 56 42.28 -41.31 -20.64
N TYR A 57 41.11 -41.62 -21.20
CA TYR A 57 40.00 -40.67 -21.30
C TYR A 57 39.09 -40.72 -20.07
N GLY A 58 38.85 -41.91 -19.52
CA GLY A 58 38.05 -42.06 -18.30
C GLY A 58 38.76 -41.53 -17.05
N ALA A 59 40.08 -41.68 -16.91
CA ALA A 59 40.80 -41.03 -15.80
C ALA A 59 40.76 -39.51 -15.91
N ASN A 60 40.85 -38.95 -17.13
CA ASN A 60 40.69 -37.50 -17.33
C ASN A 60 39.27 -37.03 -17.00
N VAL A 61 38.23 -37.79 -17.37
CA VAL A 61 36.85 -37.46 -16.99
C VAL A 61 36.67 -37.53 -15.47
N VAL A 62 37.14 -38.59 -14.81
CA VAL A 62 37.06 -38.73 -13.35
C VAL A 62 37.83 -37.62 -12.64
N LEU A 63 39.04 -37.29 -13.08
CA LEU A 63 39.84 -36.20 -12.54
C LEU A 63 39.13 -34.86 -12.72
N THR A 64 38.57 -34.61 -13.91
CA THR A 64 37.82 -33.37 -14.18
C THR A 64 36.57 -33.29 -13.32
N THR A 65 35.83 -34.39 -13.15
CA THR A 65 34.66 -34.46 -12.25
C THR A 65 35.06 -34.19 -10.81
N VAL A 66 36.15 -34.77 -10.31
CA VAL A 66 36.66 -34.54 -8.95
C VAL A 66 37.10 -33.09 -8.77
N VAL A 67 37.78 -32.49 -9.75
CA VAL A 67 38.17 -31.08 -9.72
C VAL A 67 36.94 -30.17 -9.71
N VAL A 68 35.91 -30.45 -10.53
CA VAL A 68 34.66 -29.69 -10.52
C VAL A 68 33.96 -29.82 -9.17
N LEU A 69 33.86 -31.03 -8.60
CA LEU A 69 33.25 -31.24 -7.28
C LEU A 69 34.04 -30.54 -6.16
N LEU A 70 35.36 -30.55 -6.21
CA LEU A 70 36.22 -29.81 -5.28
C LEU A 70 36.04 -28.30 -5.43
N LEU A 71 36.02 -27.79 -6.65
CA LEU A 71 35.77 -26.36 -6.90
C LEU A 71 34.36 -25.96 -6.46
N SER A 72 33.35 -26.80 -6.67
CA SER A 72 32.00 -26.59 -6.14
C SER A 72 31.97 -26.61 -4.62
N ALA A 73 32.65 -27.56 -3.97
CA ALA A 73 32.74 -27.62 -2.51
C ALA A 73 33.49 -26.41 -1.93
N ILE A 74 34.58 -25.98 -2.57
CA ILE A 74 35.33 -24.77 -2.20
C ILE A 74 34.47 -23.52 -2.41
N ALA A 75 33.72 -23.43 -3.50
CA ALA A 75 32.80 -22.32 -3.75
C ALA A 75 31.70 -22.29 -2.67
N ILE A 76 31.03 -23.42 -2.40
CA ILE A 76 30.00 -23.53 -1.35
C ILE A 76 30.57 -23.15 0.03
N TRP A 77 31.78 -23.64 0.36
CA TRP A 77 32.47 -23.31 1.60
C TRP A 77 32.84 -21.82 1.69
N ALA A 78 33.32 -21.23 0.60
CA ALA A 78 33.67 -19.81 0.51
C ALA A 78 32.43 -18.90 0.62
N PHE A 79 31.31 -19.27 -0.01
CA PHE A 79 30.05 -18.52 0.06
C PHE A 79 29.39 -18.57 1.46
N ASN A 80 29.67 -19.61 2.25
CA ASN A 80 29.13 -19.77 3.60
C ASN A 80 30.00 -19.19 4.72
N LYS A 81 31.18 -18.63 4.40
CA LYS A 81 32.13 -18.07 5.39
C LYS A 81 32.22 -16.55 5.28
N ASP A 82 32.06 -15.84 6.40
CA ASP A 82 32.17 -14.37 6.46
C ASP A 82 33.61 -13.86 6.20
N SER A 83 34.61 -14.72 6.39
CA SER A 83 36.01 -14.44 6.03
C SER A 83 36.77 -15.73 5.71
N ILE A 84 37.65 -15.64 4.70
CA ILE A 84 38.60 -16.71 4.35
C ILE A 84 39.95 -16.38 5.02
N PRO A 85 40.43 -17.22 5.95
CA PRO A 85 41.75 -17.05 6.54
C PRO A 85 42.84 -17.43 5.52
N LEU A 86 43.76 -16.51 5.27
CA LEU A 86 44.98 -16.66 4.47
C LEU A 86 46.19 -16.38 5.39
N GLY A 87 46.52 -17.35 6.24
CA GLY A 87 47.61 -17.21 7.20
C GLY A 87 47.32 -16.14 8.27
N LYS A 88 48.13 -15.09 8.34
CA LYS A 88 47.95 -13.96 9.29
C LYS A 88 46.96 -12.90 8.81
N SER A 89 46.41 -13.05 7.61
CA SER A 89 45.47 -12.12 6.99
C SER A 89 44.15 -12.83 6.70
N SER A 90 43.05 -12.10 6.69
CA SER A 90 41.75 -12.65 6.27
C SER A 90 41.21 -11.82 5.11
N ILE A 91 40.72 -12.47 4.05
CA ILE A 91 39.90 -11.81 3.03
C ILE A 91 38.45 -11.90 3.49
N THR A 92 37.84 -10.75 3.79
CA THR A 92 36.40 -10.67 4.08
C THR A 92 35.65 -10.69 2.76
N LEU A 93 34.86 -11.74 2.52
CA LEU A 93 33.91 -11.78 1.40
C LEU A 93 32.68 -10.95 1.77
N LYS A 94 32.83 -9.62 1.80
CA LYS A 94 31.76 -8.68 2.19
C LYS A 94 30.58 -8.57 1.22
N GLY A 95 30.48 -9.44 0.21
CA GLY A 95 29.46 -9.35 -0.83
C GLY A 95 28.68 -10.64 -0.97
N ARG A 96 27.59 -10.79 -0.21
CA ARG A 96 26.43 -11.56 -0.71
C ARG A 96 25.71 -10.63 -1.70
N LYS A 97 26.28 -10.49 -2.89
CA LYS A 97 25.60 -9.75 -3.96
C LYS A 97 24.46 -10.63 -4.44
N ASP A 98 23.23 -10.13 -4.32
CA ASP A 98 22.07 -10.85 -4.78
C ASP A 98 22.13 -11.04 -6.30
N LEU A 99 22.10 -12.30 -6.73
CA LEU A 99 22.11 -12.69 -8.14
C LEU A 99 20.70 -12.97 -8.66
N THR A 100 19.67 -12.81 -7.82
CA THR A 100 18.28 -12.90 -8.28
C THR A 100 17.93 -11.71 -9.17
N GLY A 101 17.17 -11.98 -10.24
CA GLY A 101 16.82 -10.95 -11.21
C GLY A 101 16.01 -9.79 -10.62
N ASP A 102 15.30 -10.03 -9.50
CA ASP A 102 14.49 -9.04 -8.78
C ASP A 102 15.22 -8.43 -7.58
N SER A 103 16.45 -8.86 -7.25
CA SER A 103 17.17 -8.45 -6.04
C SER A 103 16.31 -8.62 -4.77
N SER A 104 15.58 -9.75 -4.66
CA SER A 104 14.61 -10.02 -3.58
C SER A 104 15.24 -10.29 -2.21
N ASN A 105 16.55 -10.52 -2.15
CA ASN A 105 17.32 -10.79 -0.93
C ASN A 105 18.18 -9.59 -0.48
N GLU A 106 18.04 -8.44 -1.12
CA GLU A 106 18.72 -7.19 -0.75
C GLU A 106 17.72 -6.05 -0.57
N LEU A 107 17.98 -5.16 0.39
CA LEU A 107 17.20 -3.92 0.53
C LEU A 107 17.34 -3.06 -0.72
N LYS A 108 16.23 -2.46 -1.13
CA LYS A 108 16.21 -1.52 -2.26
C LYS A 108 16.95 -0.23 -1.91
N PRO A 109 17.43 0.52 -2.93
CA PRO A 109 18.17 1.76 -2.72
C PRO A 109 17.45 2.77 -1.82
N GLN A 110 16.14 2.94 -2.00
CA GLN A 110 15.33 3.86 -1.19
C GLN A 110 15.40 3.50 0.31
N THR A 111 15.23 2.22 0.65
CA THR A 111 15.32 1.73 2.03
C THR A 111 16.73 1.90 2.59
N LYS A 112 17.77 1.52 1.83
CA LYS A 112 19.17 1.67 2.25
C LYS A 112 19.51 3.14 2.58
N GLN A 113 19.01 4.07 1.78
CA GLN A 113 19.22 5.50 1.99
C GLN A 113 18.51 5.99 3.25
N LEU A 114 17.25 5.59 3.44
CA LEU A 114 16.45 5.96 4.60
C LEU A 114 17.06 5.48 5.92
N ILE A 115 17.53 4.23 5.98
CA ILE A 115 18.07 3.66 7.22
C ILE A 115 19.48 4.16 7.56
N LYS A 116 20.22 4.63 6.55
CA LYS A 116 21.55 5.24 6.73
C LYS A 116 21.44 6.61 7.42
N ASP A 117 20.42 7.38 7.07
CA ASP A 117 20.22 8.75 7.55
C ASP A 117 19.33 8.84 8.79
N LEU A 118 19.11 7.73 9.52
CA LEU A 118 18.25 7.73 10.69
C LEU A 118 18.77 8.70 11.77
N PRO A 119 17.91 9.56 12.34
CA PRO A 119 18.32 10.48 13.40
C PRO A 119 18.55 9.73 14.72
N LYS A 120 17.71 8.73 15.02
CA LYS A 120 17.68 7.99 16.30
C LYS A 120 17.79 6.48 16.06
N GLU A 121 18.14 5.75 17.12
CA GLU A 121 18.13 4.29 17.08
C GLU A 121 16.70 3.73 16.98
N VAL A 122 16.56 2.64 16.22
CA VAL A 122 15.30 1.89 16.09
C VAL A 122 15.58 0.42 16.33
N THR A 123 14.77 -0.22 17.18
CA THR A 123 14.84 -1.66 17.46
C THR A 123 13.69 -2.37 16.76
N LEU A 124 14.01 -3.40 15.99
CA LEU A 124 13.04 -4.26 15.30
C LEU A 124 12.97 -5.59 16.05
N VAL A 125 11.77 -5.95 16.53
CA VAL A 125 11.57 -7.18 17.31
C VAL A 125 10.63 -8.10 16.55
N SER A 126 11.14 -9.25 16.11
CA SER A 126 10.33 -10.31 15.51
C SER A 126 9.61 -11.10 16.58
N LEU A 127 8.28 -11.27 16.42
CA LEU A 127 7.42 -12.09 17.26
C LEU A 127 6.83 -13.27 16.46
N TYR A 128 7.59 -13.76 15.47
CA TYR A 128 7.20 -14.90 14.64
C TYR A 128 7.60 -16.23 15.31
N PRO A 129 6.66 -17.15 15.55
CA PRO A 129 7.01 -18.46 16.10
C PRO A 129 7.68 -19.35 15.06
N LYS A 130 8.62 -20.20 15.49
CA LYS A 130 9.14 -21.29 14.66
C LYS A 130 8.08 -22.37 14.52
N LEU A 131 7.56 -22.50 13.30
CA LEU A 131 6.56 -23.54 12.98
C LEU A 131 7.20 -24.93 12.97
N LYS A 132 6.44 -25.94 13.39
CA LYS A 132 6.85 -27.34 13.18
C LYS A 132 6.86 -27.66 11.69
N LYS A 133 7.71 -28.60 11.27
CA LYS A 133 7.95 -28.94 9.85
C LYS A 133 6.67 -29.28 9.07
N GLU A 134 5.70 -29.92 9.71
CA GLU A 134 4.40 -30.28 9.13
C GLU A 134 3.46 -29.07 8.95
N GLU A 135 3.48 -28.11 9.89
CA GLU A 135 2.71 -26.86 9.81
C GLU A 135 3.28 -25.90 8.76
N ALA A 136 4.62 -25.84 8.64
CA ALA A 136 5.31 -25.09 7.61
C ALA A 136 4.99 -25.63 6.20
N ALA A 137 4.85 -26.95 6.06
CA ALA A 137 4.45 -27.59 4.80
C ALA A 137 3.02 -27.22 4.38
N ASN A 138 2.08 -27.12 5.35
CA ASN A 138 0.69 -26.73 5.09
C ASN A 138 0.53 -25.23 4.77
N LYS A 139 1.35 -24.35 5.35
CA LYS A 139 1.37 -22.90 5.04
C LYS A 139 2.16 -22.56 3.77
N GLY A 140 2.92 -23.50 3.20
CA GLY A 140 3.62 -23.34 1.92
C GLY A 140 4.84 -22.42 1.93
N ALA A 141 5.29 -21.94 3.09
CA ALA A 141 6.54 -21.19 3.27
C ALA A 141 6.97 -21.12 4.75
N ASP A 142 8.27 -21.07 4.99
CA ASP A 142 8.86 -20.71 6.30
C ASP A 142 8.78 -19.17 6.46
N THR A 143 7.71 -18.70 7.09
CA THR A 143 7.49 -17.27 7.33
C THR A 143 8.45 -16.71 8.38
N HIS A 144 8.89 -17.53 9.33
CA HIS A 144 9.81 -17.13 10.39
C HIS A 144 11.19 -16.78 9.81
N GLN A 145 11.80 -17.68 9.04
CA GLN A 145 13.12 -17.43 8.47
C GLN A 145 13.10 -16.24 7.52
N LYS A 146 12.06 -16.11 6.68
CA LYS A 146 11.94 -14.97 5.75
C LYS A 146 11.87 -13.61 6.47
N VAL A 147 11.19 -13.55 7.62
CA VAL A 147 11.15 -12.35 8.46
C VAL A 147 12.51 -12.06 9.08
N LEU A 148 13.22 -13.07 9.59
CA LEU A 148 14.56 -12.87 10.14
C LEU A 148 15.56 -12.40 9.08
N ASP A 149 15.52 -12.99 7.89
CA ASP A 149 16.42 -12.64 6.79
C ASP A 149 16.29 -11.16 6.42
N ILE A 150 15.05 -10.64 6.30
CA ILE A 150 14.85 -9.21 6.01
C ILE A 150 15.32 -8.33 7.17
N LEU A 151 15.03 -8.69 8.43
CA LEU A 151 15.47 -7.90 9.58
C LEU A 151 17.00 -7.84 9.67
N ASP A 152 17.69 -8.95 9.40
CA ASP A 152 19.15 -9.00 9.35
C ASP A 152 19.73 -8.13 8.23
N GLU A 153 19.04 -7.98 7.10
CA GLU A 153 19.43 -7.00 6.08
C GLU A 153 19.32 -5.55 6.59
N TYR A 154 18.26 -5.19 7.33
CA TYR A 154 18.16 -3.87 7.97
C TYR A 154 19.30 -3.61 8.97
N LYS A 155 19.61 -4.60 9.82
CA LYS A 155 20.73 -4.52 10.78
C LYS A 155 22.08 -4.35 10.09
N ARG A 156 22.31 -5.06 8.98
CA ARG A 156 23.57 -4.99 8.22
C ARG A 156 23.77 -3.65 7.52
N ASN A 157 22.69 -3.05 7.03
CA ASN A 157 22.76 -1.81 6.24
C ASN A 157 22.50 -0.54 7.07
N GLY A 158 21.98 -0.64 8.31
CA GLY A 158 21.69 0.50 9.19
C GLY A 158 22.43 0.41 10.52
N SER A 159 23.38 1.32 10.76
CA SER A 159 24.18 1.34 12.00
C SER A 159 23.37 1.68 13.26
N LYS A 160 22.18 2.25 13.08
CA LYS A 160 21.22 2.62 14.14
C LYS A 160 20.05 1.63 14.26
N ILE A 161 20.10 0.51 13.53
CA ILE A 161 19.09 -0.53 13.61
C ILE A 161 19.57 -1.66 14.52
N LYS A 162 18.75 -1.98 15.53
CA LYS A 162 18.90 -3.18 16.35
C LYS A 162 17.82 -4.20 15.95
N VAL A 163 18.14 -5.49 16.05
CA VAL A 163 17.20 -6.57 15.76
C VAL A 163 17.21 -7.56 16.90
N GLU A 164 16.02 -7.92 17.35
CA GLU A 164 15.75 -8.96 18.34
C GLU A 164 14.72 -9.94 17.77
N ALA A 165 14.79 -11.20 18.18
CA ALA A 165 13.83 -12.22 17.78
C ALA A 165 13.37 -12.96 19.03
N ILE A 166 12.06 -13.00 19.23
CA ILE A 166 11.41 -13.67 20.36
C ILE A 166 10.40 -14.64 19.76
N ASP A 167 10.53 -15.92 20.07
CA ASP A 167 9.54 -16.92 19.68
C ASP A 167 8.43 -16.95 20.75
N PRO A 168 7.22 -16.42 20.50
CA PRO A 168 6.19 -16.33 21.52
C PRO A 168 5.64 -17.70 21.95
N VAL A 169 5.88 -18.76 21.17
CA VAL A 169 5.41 -20.12 21.45
C VAL A 169 6.45 -20.89 22.25
N ASN A 170 7.71 -20.82 21.84
CA ASN A 170 8.79 -21.58 22.46
C ASN A 170 9.46 -20.83 23.64
N ASP A 171 9.42 -19.50 23.66
CA ASP A 171 10.08 -18.64 24.65
C ASP A 171 9.10 -17.66 25.36
N PRO A 172 8.05 -18.15 26.06
CA PRO A 172 7.02 -17.31 26.67
C PRO A 172 7.57 -16.36 27.76
N ASP A 173 8.64 -16.74 28.46
CA ASP A 173 9.27 -15.89 29.47
C ASP A 173 9.99 -14.67 28.85
N ALA A 174 10.65 -14.87 27.71
CA ALA A 174 11.29 -13.78 26.96
C ALA A 174 10.23 -12.78 26.46
N LEU A 175 9.09 -13.29 25.97
CA LEU A 175 7.95 -12.47 25.61
C LEU A 175 7.43 -11.65 26.81
N ASN A 176 7.27 -12.26 27.98
CA ASN A 176 6.80 -11.56 29.18
C ASN A 176 7.75 -10.44 29.63
N VAL A 177 9.07 -10.69 29.59
CA VAL A 177 10.09 -9.69 29.92
C VAL A 177 10.02 -8.51 28.95
N TRP A 178 9.93 -8.81 27.64
CA TRP A 178 9.83 -7.80 26.59
C TRP A 178 8.54 -6.97 26.70
N LEU A 179 7.38 -7.61 26.93
CA LEU A 179 6.12 -6.89 27.18
C LEU A 179 6.22 -5.98 28.41
N GLY A 180 6.92 -6.41 29.46
CA GLY A 180 7.23 -5.56 30.61
C GLY A 180 8.09 -4.35 30.27
N GLN A 181 9.07 -4.50 29.36
CA GLN A 181 9.88 -3.39 28.86
C GLN A 181 9.06 -2.42 28.02
N VAL A 182 8.22 -2.93 27.11
CA VAL A 182 7.29 -2.11 26.31
C VAL A 182 6.38 -1.30 27.23
N LYS A 183 5.82 -1.94 28.28
CA LYS A 183 4.99 -1.25 29.30
C LYS A 183 5.75 -0.11 29.97
N ARG A 184 7.00 -0.33 30.40
CA ARG A 184 7.82 0.69 31.07
C ARG A 184 8.22 1.84 30.16
N ASN A 185 8.60 1.54 28.92
CA ASN A 185 9.16 2.54 28.01
C ASN A 185 8.08 3.37 27.30
N TYR A 186 6.93 2.76 26.97
CA TYR A 186 5.88 3.41 26.17
C TYR A 186 4.56 3.57 26.91
N GLY A 187 4.45 3.09 28.14
CA GLY A 187 3.30 3.29 29.02
C GLY A 187 3.22 4.68 29.60
N LYS A 188 3.52 5.71 28.82
CA LYS A 188 3.34 7.10 29.25
C LYS A 188 1.88 7.29 29.68
N ASN A 189 1.67 7.88 30.85
CA ASN A 189 0.38 8.00 31.54
C ASN A 189 -0.23 6.69 32.08
N ILE A 190 0.40 5.51 31.95
CA ILE A 190 -0.19 4.26 32.45
C ILE A 190 -0.48 4.31 33.95
N ASP A 191 0.38 4.95 34.74
CA ASP A 191 0.18 5.11 36.18
C ASP A 191 -1.07 5.97 36.48
N LYS A 192 -1.36 6.98 35.65
CA LYS A 192 -2.58 7.81 35.78
C LYS A 192 -3.82 6.99 35.47
N TYR A 193 -3.77 6.21 34.40
CA TYR A 193 -4.83 5.28 34.01
C TYR A 193 -5.06 4.21 35.08
N GLU A 194 -3.98 3.63 35.59
CA GLU A 194 -4.01 2.60 36.63
C GLU A 194 -4.64 3.15 37.91
N LYS A 195 -4.16 4.30 38.38
CA LYS A 195 -4.74 5.00 39.53
C LYS A 195 -6.22 5.32 39.33
N PHE A 196 -6.58 5.86 38.17
CA PHE A 196 -7.97 6.21 37.87
C PHE A 196 -8.90 5.00 37.91
N VAL A 197 -8.54 3.90 37.25
CA VAL A 197 -9.41 2.71 37.16
C VAL A 197 -9.40 1.89 38.46
N LYS A 198 -8.26 1.77 39.16
CA LYS A 198 -8.14 0.93 40.37
C LYS A 198 -8.55 1.62 41.66
N GLU A 199 -8.44 2.95 41.73
CA GLU A 199 -8.66 3.69 42.99
C GLU A 199 -9.81 4.69 42.85
N GLU A 200 -9.74 5.60 41.88
CA GLU A 200 -10.66 6.74 41.81
C GLU A 200 -12.07 6.33 41.35
N VAL A 201 -12.18 5.42 40.38
CA VAL A 201 -13.47 4.95 39.87
C VAL A 201 -14.22 4.07 40.87
N PRO A 202 -13.60 3.07 41.54
CA PRO A 202 -14.28 2.32 42.59
C PRO A 202 -14.77 3.20 43.75
N ALA A 203 -14.00 4.23 44.11
CA ALA A 203 -14.42 5.21 45.11
C ALA A 203 -15.64 6.02 44.63
N ALA A 204 -15.60 6.55 43.40
CA ALA A 204 -16.72 7.29 42.81
C ALA A 204 -17.97 6.41 42.67
N ILE A 205 -17.82 5.17 42.21
CA ILE A 205 -18.92 4.20 42.09
C ILE A 205 -19.56 3.95 43.45
N THR A 206 -18.75 3.75 44.51
CA THR A 206 -19.25 3.52 45.87
C THR A 206 -20.06 4.71 46.38
N ASP A 207 -19.55 5.93 46.19
CA ASP A 207 -20.25 7.15 46.58
C ASP A 207 -21.57 7.35 45.83
N ILE A 208 -21.55 7.19 44.50
CA ILE A 208 -22.74 7.34 43.65
C ILE A 208 -23.77 6.26 43.99
N LYS A 209 -23.34 5.01 44.20
CA LYS A 209 -24.22 3.90 44.56
C LYS A 209 -24.96 4.18 45.87
N LYS A 210 -24.24 4.64 46.91
CA LYS A 210 -24.85 4.99 48.19
C LYS A 210 -25.87 6.13 48.07
N MET A 211 -25.57 7.15 47.26
CA MET A 211 -26.51 8.25 46.98
C MET A 211 -27.76 7.74 46.25
N ALA A 212 -27.59 6.90 45.23
CA ALA A 212 -28.69 6.32 44.46
C ALA A 212 -29.58 5.38 45.30
N GLU A 213 -29.00 4.53 46.14
CA GLU A 213 -29.74 3.65 47.06
C GLU A 213 -30.59 4.47 48.06
N THR A 214 -30.03 5.58 48.55
CA THR A 214 -30.75 6.49 49.45
C THR A 214 -31.95 7.13 48.75
N GLU A 215 -31.77 7.65 47.52
CA GLU A 215 -32.88 8.23 46.75
C GLU A 215 -33.92 7.19 46.33
N ALA A 216 -33.49 5.98 45.96
CA ALA A 216 -34.41 4.89 45.61
C ALA A 216 -35.33 4.55 46.79
N ALA A 217 -34.76 4.49 48.01
CA ALA A 217 -35.54 4.23 49.23
C ALA A 217 -36.55 5.37 49.51
N GLU A 218 -36.14 6.63 49.37
CA GLU A 218 -37.02 7.79 49.58
C GLU A 218 -38.15 7.86 48.55
N ILE A 219 -37.87 7.63 47.26
CA ILE A 219 -38.91 7.59 46.21
C ILE A 219 -39.89 6.44 46.46
N ASN A 220 -39.39 5.24 46.78
CA ASN A 220 -40.25 4.08 47.04
C ASN A 220 -41.14 4.29 48.26
N LYS A 221 -40.60 4.89 49.33
CA LYS A 221 -41.36 5.26 50.52
C LYS A 221 -42.45 6.29 50.20
N LEU A 222 -42.13 7.30 49.41
CA LEU A 222 -43.10 8.28 48.95
C LEU A 222 -44.22 7.64 48.13
N ILE A 223 -43.88 6.84 47.11
CA ILE A 223 -44.87 6.15 46.26
C ILE A 223 -45.76 5.23 47.11
N GLY A 224 -45.17 4.46 48.03
CA GLY A 224 -45.92 3.59 48.93
C GLY A 224 -46.86 4.37 49.87
N SER A 225 -46.51 5.60 50.25
CA SER A 225 -47.35 6.45 51.10
C SER A 225 -48.55 7.08 50.38
N LEU A 226 -48.56 7.09 49.05
CA LEU A 226 -49.62 7.73 48.26
C LEU A 226 -50.89 6.85 48.15
N GLY A 227 -50.79 5.53 48.33
CA GLY A 227 -51.91 4.58 48.34
C GLY A 227 -52.75 4.54 47.04
N GLU A 228 -53.66 3.57 46.91
CA GLU A 228 -54.60 3.50 45.76
C GLU A 228 -55.87 4.37 45.97
N ASN A 229 -56.22 4.66 47.22
CA ASN A 229 -57.51 5.24 47.60
C ASN A 229 -57.33 6.68 48.10
N GLY A 230 -57.36 7.66 47.19
CA GLY A 230 -57.32 9.09 47.55
C GLY A 230 -56.86 10.06 46.46
N LEU A 231 -56.36 9.57 45.33
CA LEU A 231 -55.89 10.38 44.21
C LEU A 231 -56.93 10.44 43.09
N THR A 232 -57.06 11.60 42.44
CA THR A 232 -57.89 11.73 41.23
C THR A 232 -57.27 10.97 40.04
N GLU A 233 -58.08 10.65 39.03
CA GLU A 233 -57.59 9.99 37.81
C GLU A 233 -56.48 10.79 37.12
N GLU A 234 -56.59 12.12 37.12
CA GLU A 234 -55.58 13.02 36.55
C GLU A 234 -54.28 13.03 37.38
N GLN A 235 -54.38 13.00 38.70
CA GLN A 235 -53.24 12.83 39.60
C GLN A 235 -52.50 11.52 39.36
N ASN A 236 -53.24 10.42 39.23
CA ASN A 236 -52.66 9.12 38.91
C ASN A 236 -51.95 9.12 37.55
N ARG A 237 -52.56 9.72 36.51
CA ARG A 237 -51.91 9.87 35.20
C ARG A 237 -50.62 10.69 35.28
N LYS A 238 -50.62 11.81 36.00
CA LYS A 238 -49.43 12.66 36.17
C LYS A 238 -48.33 11.94 36.98
N LEU A 239 -48.67 11.22 38.04
CA LEU A 239 -47.71 10.42 38.82
C LEU A 239 -47.10 9.29 37.99
N ALA A 240 -47.92 8.58 37.20
CA ALA A 240 -47.45 7.53 36.31
C ALA A 240 -46.49 8.04 35.23
N ARG A 241 -46.60 9.31 34.82
CA ARG A 241 -45.70 9.94 33.83
C ARG A 241 -44.46 10.59 34.44
N THR A 242 -44.42 10.77 35.76
CA THR A 242 -43.34 11.51 36.44
C THR A 242 -42.63 10.62 37.46
N MET A 243 -43.29 10.29 38.56
CA MET A 243 -42.71 9.55 39.68
C MET A 243 -42.40 8.09 39.36
N VAL A 244 -43.19 7.42 38.52
CA VAL A 244 -42.94 6.01 38.16
C VAL A 244 -41.65 5.86 37.32
N PRO A 245 -41.45 6.61 36.22
CA PRO A 245 -40.18 6.63 35.49
C PRO A 245 -39.01 7.09 36.35
N ALA A 246 -39.22 8.05 37.26
CA ALA A 246 -38.17 8.49 38.17
C ALA A 246 -37.74 7.37 39.12
N SER A 247 -38.70 6.66 39.71
CA SER A 247 -38.44 5.50 40.58
C SER A 247 -37.69 4.41 39.85
N SER A 248 -38.16 4.00 38.66
CA SER A 248 -37.51 2.93 37.90
C SER A 248 -36.08 3.30 37.48
N THR A 249 -35.87 4.56 37.09
CA THR A 249 -34.54 5.07 36.72
C THR A 249 -33.58 4.98 37.90
N VAL A 250 -33.98 5.51 39.07
CA VAL A 250 -33.11 5.55 40.26
C VAL A 250 -32.87 4.14 40.82
N ALA A 251 -33.91 3.30 40.85
CA ALA A 251 -33.80 1.91 41.30
C ALA A 251 -32.82 1.08 40.46
N SER A 252 -32.63 1.41 39.17
CA SER A 252 -31.66 0.71 38.31
C SER A 252 -30.21 1.13 38.51
N MET A 253 -29.94 2.32 39.06
CA MET A 253 -28.59 2.88 39.13
C MET A 253 -27.58 2.02 39.93
N PRO A 254 -27.92 1.44 41.10
CA PRO A 254 -26.98 0.60 41.87
C PRO A 254 -26.50 -0.64 41.11
N ASP A 255 -27.40 -1.30 40.37
CA ASP A 255 -27.07 -2.48 39.58
C ASP A 255 -26.21 -2.10 38.37
N LEU A 256 -26.53 -1.00 37.69
CA LEU A 256 -25.70 -0.46 36.60
C LEU A 256 -24.27 -0.16 37.06
N LEU A 257 -24.14 0.48 38.23
CA LEU A 257 -22.84 0.80 38.84
C LEU A 257 -22.05 -0.45 39.23
N THR A 258 -22.74 -1.49 39.70
CA THR A 258 -22.12 -2.78 40.03
C THR A 258 -21.62 -3.48 38.76
N GLN A 259 -22.44 -3.56 37.71
CA GLN A 259 -22.04 -4.11 36.41
C GLN A 259 -20.85 -3.36 35.79
N LEU A 260 -20.86 -2.02 35.89
CA LEU A 260 -19.76 -1.19 35.41
C LEU A 260 -18.46 -1.48 36.17
N SER A 261 -18.54 -1.58 37.50
CA SER A 261 -17.40 -1.95 38.34
C SER A 261 -16.86 -3.32 37.93
N ASP A 262 -17.70 -4.34 37.89
CA ASP A 262 -17.28 -5.72 37.60
C ASP A 262 -16.66 -5.85 36.21
N ALA A 263 -17.30 -5.28 35.19
CA ALA A 263 -16.78 -5.30 33.82
C ALA A 263 -15.46 -4.52 33.68
N SER A 264 -15.32 -3.40 34.40
CA SER A 264 -14.05 -2.65 34.43
C SER A 264 -12.93 -3.45 35.11
N GLN A 265 -13.23 -4.20 36.18
CA GLN A 265 -12.26 -5.04 36.86
C GLN A 265 -11.89 -6.29 36.05
N GLU A 266 -12.83 -6.85 35.28
CA GLU A 266 -12.57 -7.98 34.39
C GLU A 266 -11.52 -7.63 33.33
N LEU A 267 -11.62 -6.43 32.76
CA LEU A 267 -10.63 -5.88 31.81
C LEU A 267 -9.22 -5.72 32.43
N LEU A 268 -9.12 -5.67 33.76
CA LEU A 268 -7.84 -5.58 34.47
C LEU A 268 -7.21 -6.94 34.78
N LYS A 269 -7.94 -8.06 34.61
CA LYS A 269 -7.43 -9.42 34.91
C LYS A 269 -6.50 -9.97 33.83
N ALA A 270 -6.50 -9.38 32.63
CA ALA A 270 -5.62 -9.80 31.53
C ALA A 270 -4.13 -9.63 31.88
N LYS A 271 -3.26 -10.46 31.29
CA LYS A 271 -1.79 -10.38 31.47
C LYS A 271 -1.23 -8.97 31.23
N ILE A 272 -1.82 -8.23 30.29
CA ILE A 272 -1.67 -6.76 30.20
C ILE A 272 -3.07 -6.15 30.39
N PRO A 273 -3.33 -5.49 31.52
CA PRO A 273 -4.61 -4.85 31.80
C PRO A 273 -5.03 -3.87 30.70
N ASP A 274 -6.33 -3.86 30.38
CA ASP A 274 -6.92 -2.99 29.37
C ASP A 274 -7.38 -1.65 29.94
N TYR A 275 -6.44 -0.80 30.33
CA TYR A 275 -6.83 0.47 30.93
C TYR A 275 -7.56 1.40 29.96
N ALA A 276 -7.23 1.39 28.66
CA ALA A 276 -7.88 2.24 27.68
C ALA A 276 -9.34 1.83 27.46
N GLN A 277 -9.62 0.54 27.24
CA GLN A 277 -10.99 0.06 27.12
C GLN A 277 -11.74 0.20 28.44
N ALA A 278 -11.09 0.01 29.60
CA ALA A 278 -11.72 0.21 30.90
C ALA A 278 -12.17 1.67 31.05
N VAL A 279 -11.31 2.65 30.74
CA VAL A 279 -11.67 4.07 30.76
C VAL A 279 -12.81 4.38 29.78
N LYS A 280 -12.74 3.84 28.56
CA LYS A 280 -13.82 4.01 27.57
C LYS A 280 -15.15 3.45 28.05
N LEU A 281 -15.13 2.24 28.60
CA LEU A 281 -16.29 1.59 29.22
C LEU A 281 -16.84 2.44 30.37
N ILE A 282 -15.98 2.90 31.28
CA ILE A 282 -16.34 3.76 32.42
C ILE A 282 -17.02 5.05 31.95
N ARG A 283 -16.50 5.67 30.88
CA ARG A 283 -17.02 6.93 30.36
C ARG A 283 -18.32 6.75 29.56
N GLU A 284 -18.24 5.97 28.48
CA GLU A 284 -19.25 5.93 27.43
C GLU A 284 -20.23 4.77 27.58
N GLY A 285 -19.79 3.68 28.22
CA GLY A 285 -20.44 2.39 28.12
C GLY A 285 -20.17 1.73 26.78
N THR A 286 -19.95 0.42 26.78
CA THR A 286 -19.62 -0.33 25.57
C THR A 286 -19.88 -1.82 25.78
N LEU A 287 -19.63 -2.62 24.74
CA LEU A 287 -19.64 -4.07 24.86
C LEU A 287 -18.41 -4.48 25.70
N ALA A 288 -18.65 -5.14 26.82
CA ALA A 288 -17.61 -5.52 27.77
C ALA A 288 -17.83 -6.94 28.30
N PRO A 289 -16.74 -7.63 28.71
CA PRO A 289 -16.85 -8.92 29.35
C PRO A 289 -17.50 -8.77 30.72
N VAL A 290 -18.56 -9.54 30.98
CA VAL A 290 -19.23 -9.62 32.29
C VAL A 290 -19.04 -10.99 32.94
N GLY A 291 -18.13 -11.80 32.38
CA GLY A 291 -17.77 -13.13 32.83
C GLY A 291 -17.09 -13.93 31.71
N PRO A 292 -16.60 -15.15 32.00
CA PRO A 292 -15.91 -15.99 31.02
C PRO A 292 -16.79 -16.27 29.79
N GLY A 293 -16.38 -15.75 28.62
CA GLY A 293 -17.07 -15.94 27.34
C GLY A 293 -18.39 -15.17 27.16
N ILE A 294 -18.75 -14.26 28.09
CA ILE A 294 -20.01 -13.50 28.03
C ILE A 294 -19.72 -12.02 27.82
N MET A 295 -20.14 -11.50 26.67
CA MET A 295 -20.10 -10.07 26.34
C MET A 295 -21.49 -9.44 26.52
N SER A 296 -21.56 -8.35 27.26
CA SER A 296 -22.81 -7.59 27.43
C SER A 296 -22.56 -6.10 27.23
N LYS A 297 -23.61 -5.37 26.82
CA LYS A 297 -23.55 -3.92 26.72
C LYS A 297 -23.70 -3.33 28.12
N VAL A 298 -22.60 -2.81 28.66
CA VAL A 298 -22.55 -2.24 30.00
C VAL A 298 -22.61 -0.70 29.90
N PRO A 299 -23.58 -0.03 30.55
CA PRO A 299 -23.67 1.42 30.51
C PRO A 299 -22.54 2.11 31.30
N GLY A 300 -22.04 3.22 30.78
CA GLY A 300 -21.02 4.05 31.43
C GLY A 300 -21.60 5.22 32.23
N MET A 301 -20.70 6.02 32.80
CA MET A 301 -20.99 7.22 33.59
C MET A 301 -21.78 8.29 32.82
N ASN A 302 -21.65 8.35 31.49
CA ASN A 302 -22.45 9.25 30.66
C ASN A 302 -23.96 9.03 30.88
N LEU A 303 -24.40 7.77 30.93
CA LEU A 303 -25.82 7.46 31.15
C LEU A 303 -26.27 7.94 32.54
N LEU A 304 -25.45 7.74 33.57
CA LEU A 304 -25.76 8.18 34.93
C LEU A 304 -25.84 9.71 35.04
N ARG A 305 -24.89 10.41 34.43
CA ARG A 305 -24.91 11.88 34.34
C ARG A 305 -26.18 12.36 33.66
N ASP A 306 -26.50 11.80 32.49
CA ASP A 306 -27.61 12.24 31.67
C ASP A 306 -28.96 11.91 32.34
N ASN A 307 -29.09 10.73 32.95
CA ASN A 307 -30.27 10.37 33.75
C ASN A 307 -30.45 11.28 34.96
N SER A 308 -29.37 11.61 35.68
CA SER A 308 -29.42 12.51 36.85
C SER A 308 -29.85 13.93 36.44
N LYS A 309 -29.39 14.41 35.28
CA LYS A 309 -29.84 15.69 34.70
C LYS A 309 -31.32 15.64 34.30
N ALA A 310 -31.75 14.56 33.63
CA ALA A 310 -33.14 14.39 33.24
C ALA A 310 -34.09 14.36 34.45
N LEU A 311 -33.69 13.69 35.53
CA LEU A 311 -34.42 13.69 36.80
C LEU A 311 -34.48 15.08 37.43
N THR A 312 -33.38 15.83 37.40
CA THR A 312 -33.34 17.22 37.88
C THR A 312 -34.35 18.09 37.12
N THR A 313 -34.34 18.05 35.79
CA THR A 313 -35.31 18.78 34.95
C THR A 313 -36.76 18.32 35.18
N LEU A 314 -36.98 17.02 35.36
CA LEU A 314 -38.29 16.48 35.69
C LEU A 314 -38.80 17.07 37.01
N PHE A 315 -37.99 17.06 38.06
CA PHE A 315 -38.36 17.57 39.38
C PHE A 315 -38.54 19.09 39.40
N GLU A 316 -37.76 19.83 38.61
CA GLU A 316 -37.98 21.27 38.37
C GLU A 316 -39.34 21.56 37.74
N GLY A 317 -39.79 20.72 36.81
CA GLY A 317 -41.08 20.87 36.14
C GLY A 317 -42.27 20.60 37.06
N ILE A 318 -42.11 19.74 38.07
CA ILE A 318 -43.24 19.31 38.92
C ILE A 318 -43.28 19.94 40.31
N LYS A 319 -42.20 20.56 40.80
CA LYS A 319 -42.15 21.17 42.15
C LYS A 319 -43.25 22.22 42.40
N GLY A 320 -43.73 22.89 41.35
CA GLY A 320 -44.79 23.90 41.39
C GLY A 320 -46.16 23.43 40.88
N ASP A 321 -46.31 22.18 40.45
CA ASP A 321 -47.56 21.70 39.82
C ASP A 321 -48.64 21.43 40.89
N LYS A 322 -49.60 22.34 40.99
CA LYS A 322 -50.68 22.28 41.99
C LYS A 322 -51.58 21.06 41.85
N ASP A 323 -51.58 20.40 40.70
CA ASP A 323 -52.36 19.19 40.50
C ASP A 323 -51.71 17.98 41.19
N LEU A 324 -50.42 18.03 41.55
CA LEU A 324 -49.72 16.96 42.25
C LEU A 324 -49.83 17.08 43.79
N PRO A 325 -49.83 15.94 44.52
CA PRO A 325 -49.83 15.92 45.97
C PRO A 325 -48.71 16.75 46.60
N GLU A 326 -48.98 17.38 47.75
CA GLU A 326 -48.00 18.22 48.46
C GLU A 326 -46.74 17.43 48.84
N SER A 327 -46.88 16.17 49.22
CA SER A 327 -45.75 15.27 49.52
C SER A 327 -44.82 15.08 48.32
N VAL A 328 -45.37 14.99 47.11
CA VAL A 328 -44.62 14.83 45.85
C VAL A 328 -43.92 16.12 45.48
N ARG A 329 -44.59 17.27 45.61
CA ARG A 329 -43.97 18.58 45.35
C ARG A 329 -42.80 18.87 46.30
N LYS A 330 -42.98 18.61 47.61
CA LYS A 330 -41.92 18.76 48.61
C LYS A 330 -40.74 17.83 48.34
N TYR A 331 -41.03 16.59 47.96
CA TYR A 331 -39.99 15.66 47.56
C TYR A 331 -39.22 16.16 46.33
N ALA A 332 -39.92 16.60 45.28
CA ALA A 332 -39.31 17.10 44.05
C ALA A 332 -38.38 18.30 44.33
N GLU A 333 -38.83 19.26 45.15
CA GLU A 333 -38.00 20.40 45.55
C GLU A 333 -36.73 19.97 46.29
N ALA A 334 -36.85 19.03 47.23
CA ALA A 334 -35.71 18.53 48.01
C ALA A 334 -34.78 17.61 47.19
N ALA A 335 -35.30 16.94 46.16
CA ALA A 335 -34.57 15.98 45.32
C ALA A 335 -33.65 16.65 44.30
N ILE A 336 -34.01 17.84 43.79
CA ILE A 336 -33.21 18.61 42.83
C ILE A 336 -31.72 18.72 43.23
N PRO A 337 -31.35 19.24 44.43
CA PRO A 337 -29.94 19.36 44.81
C PRO A 337 -29.24 18.00 44.98
N ARG A 338 -30.00 16.92 45.26
CA ARG A 338 -29.45 15.56 45.42
C ARG A 338 -29.14 14.91 44.07
N PHE A 339 -30.03 15.05 43.09
CA PHE A 339 -29.77 14.62 41.71
C PHE A 339 -28.72 15.48 41.01
N GLN A 340 -28.64 16.77 41.31
CA GLN A 340 -27.53 17.61 40.85
C GLN A 340 -26.18 17.10 41.38
N LYS A 341 -26.12 16.70 42.65
CA LYS A 341 -24.91 16.10 43.24
C LYS A 341 -24.52 14.77 42.58
N LEU A 342 -25.50 13.91 42.26
CA LEU A 342 -25.28 12.67 41.49
C LEU A 342 -24.73 12.98 40.09
N HIS A 343 -25.33 13.94 39.39
CA HIS A 343 -24.84 14.43 38.10
C HIS A 343 -23.38 14.90 38.20
N ASP A 344 -23.07 15.75 39.18
CA ASP A 344 -21.75 16.36 39.31
C ASP A 344 -20.67 15.32 39.61
N LYS A 345 -20.99 14.25 40.36
CA LYS A 345 -20.04 13.16 40.59
C LYS A 345 -19.78 12.29 39.37
N ALA A 346 -20.82 11.99 38.59
CA ALA A 346 -20.64 11.30 37.31
C ALA A 346 -19.81 12.18 36.34
N ASP A 347 -20.13 13.47 36.25
CA ASP A 347 -19.44 14.43 35.38
C ASP A 347 -17.98 14.67 35.79
N GLU A 348 -17.69 14.75 37.08
CA GLU A 348 -16.32 14.82 37.61
C GLU A 348 -15.50 13.60 37.18
N THR A 349 -16.09 12.41 37.24
CA THR A 349 -15.45 11.15 36.82
C THR A 349 -15.16 11.14 35.33
N ILE A 350 -16.11 11.61 34.51
CA ILE A 350 -15.95 11.75 33.05
C ILE A 350 -14.84 12.75 32.70
N LYS A 351 -14.83 13.92 33.35
CA LYS A 351 -13.79 14.94 33.13
C LYS A 351 -12.39 14.45 33.50
N LYS A 352 -12.28 13.65 34.57
CA LYS A 352 -11.02 12.99 34.93
C LYS A 352 -10.56 12.02 33.84
N ALA A 353 -11.47 11.18 33.34
CA ALA A 353 -11.18 10.29 32.21
C ALA A 353 -10.67 11.06 30.97
N ASP A 354 -11.31 12.19 30.62
CA ASP A 354 -10.91 13.04 29.49
C ASP A 354 -9.51 13.68 29.69
N SER A 355 -9.08 13.85 30.94
CA SER A 355 -7.80 14.49 31.28
C SER A 355 -6.60 13.53 31.36
N LEU A 356 -6.79 12.22 31.17
CA LEU A 356 -5.73 11.21 31.34
C LEU A 356 -4.63 11.30 30.26
N GLY A 357 -4.93 11.92 29.11
CA GLY A 357 -4.05 11.96 27.94
C GLY A 357 -4.08 10.66 27.14
N GLU A 358 -3.27 10.58 26.08
CA GLU A 358 -3.22 9.38 25.22
C GLU A 358 -2.45 8.23 25.90
N LEU A 359 -2.96 7.00 25.78
CA LEU A 359 -2.30 5.75 26.20
C LEU A 359 -1.86 4.95 24.97
N LYS A 360 -0.58 5.11 24.58
CA LYS A 360 0.01 4.49 23.38
C LYS A 360 0.08 2.95 23.39
N LEU A 361 -0.06 2.31 24.55
CA LEU A 361 0.08 0.86 24.68
C LEU A 361 -1.13 0.07 24.18
N ASP A 362 -2.29 0.70 24.02
CA ASP A 362 -3.51 -0.03 23.68
C ASP A 362 -3.45 -0.67 22.29
N ASP A 363 -2.92 0.06 21.30
CA ASP A 363 -2.78 -0.45 19.92
C ASP A 363 -1.73 -1.57 19.83
N VAL A 364 -0.62 -1.43 20.57
CA VAL A 364 0.40 -2.48 20.64
C VAL A 364 -0.17 -3.74 21.29
N ARG A 365 -0.93 -3.58 22.37
CA ARG A 365 -1.56 -4.67 23.10
C ARG A 365 -2.58 -5.42 22.24
N LYS A 366 -3.50 -4.72 21.57
CA LYS A 366 -4.50 -5.33 20.67
C LYS A 366 -3.87 -6.20 19.59
N LYS A 367 -2.69 -5.80 19.11
CA LYS A 367 -1.98 -6.46 18.02
C LYS A 367 -1.05 -7.58 18.46
N LEU A 368 -0.67 -7.63 19.74
CA LEU A 368 0.34 -8.57 20.25
C LEU A 368 -0.20 -9.55 21.29
N LEU A 369 -1.35 -9.29 21.88
CA LEU A 369 -1.97 -10.23 22.81
C LEU A 369 -2.96 -11.15 22.10
N PRO A 370 -2.93 -12.45 22.40
CA PRO A 370 -3.99 -13.35 22.00
C PRO A 370 -5.32 -12.92 22.65
N THR A 371 -6.42 -13.06 21.91
CA THR A 371 -7.78 -12.74 22.40
C THR A 371 -8.30 -13.72 23.44
N GLU A 372 -7.65 -14.89 23.57
CA GLU A 372 -8.06 -15.99 24.45
C GLU A 372 -6.84 -16.62 25.15
N ASP A 373 -7.03 -17.05 26.39
CA ASP A 373 -5.99 -17.77 27.16
C ASP A 373 -5.63 -19.10 26.49
N GLY A 374 -4.33 -19.34 26.31
CA GLY A 374 -3.81 -20.55 25.65
C GLY A 374 -3.61 -20.45 24.14
N VAL A 375 -4.00 -19.33 23.52
CA VAL A 375 -3.69 -19.04 22.11
C VAL A 375 -2.33 -18.33 22.01
N ALA A 376 -1.52 -18.68 21.01
CA ALA A 376 -0.24 -18.02 20.77
C ALA A 376 -0.43 -16.56 20.35
N ALA A 377 0.50 -15.68 20.71
CA ALA A 377 0.51 -14.31 20.19
C ALA A 377 0.50 -14.33 18.65
N PRO A 378 -0.29 -13.47 18.00
CA PRO A 378 -0.30 -13.41 16.55
C PRO A 378 1.10 -13.02 16.03
N PRO A 379 1.58 -13.61 14.92
CA PRO A 379 2.86 -13.24 14.35
C PRO A 379 2.88 -11.76 13.97
N ALA A 380 3.94 -11.06 14.37
CA ALA A 380 4.08 -9.64 14.13
C ALA A 380 5.56 -9.20 14.19
N ILE A 381 5.82 -7.98 13.74
CA ILE A 381 7.09 -7.28 13.98
C ILE A 381 6.79 -5.99 14.75
N ALA A 382 7.43 -5.81 15.90
CA ALA A 382 7.41 -4.54 16.61
C ALA A 382 8.58 -3.66 16.15
N VAL A 383 8.30 -2.41 15.80
CA VAL A 383 9.27 -1.38 15.44
C VAL A 383 9.27 -0.36 16.57
N MET A 384 10.39 -0.23 17.26
CA MET A 384 10.49 0.48 18.54
C MET A 384 11.50 1.64 18.40
N GLY A 385 11.03 2.87 18.61
CA GLY A 385 11.88 4.06 18.75
C GLY A 385 12.01 4.52 20.20
N GLU A 386 12.49 5.74 20.41
CA GLU A 386 12.68 6.28 21.77
C GLU A 386 11.34 6.50 22.50
N ASP A 387 10.38 7.14 21.82
CA ASP A 387 9.10 7.59 22.42
C ASP A 387 7.86 6.90 21.83
N ASP A 388 8.06 6.03 20.84
CA ASP A 388 6.97 5.42 20.07
C ASP A 388 7.28 3.98 19.66
N VAL A 389 6.24 3.17 19.56
CA VAL A 389 6.31 1.77 19.14
C VAL A 389 5.17 1.47 18.18
N LYS A 390 5.47 0.78 17.09
CA LYS A 390 4.49 0.34 16.10
C LYS A 390 4.56 -1.16 15.92
N VAL A 391 3.41 -1.77 15.64
CA VAL A 391 3.31 -3.21 15.40
C VAL A 391 2.81 -3.42 13.97
N ILE A 392 3.61 -4.16 13.21
CA ILE A 392 3.29 -4.64 11.86
C ILE A 392 2.74 -6.07 12.01
N GLU A 393 1.47 -6.24 11.69
CA GLU A 393 0.78 -7.53 11.77
C GLU A 393 1.13 -8.45 10.57
N ASP A 394 0.94 -9.75 10.76
CA ASP A 394 1.12 -10.77 9.71
C ASP A 394 0.37 -10.43 8.41
N SER A 395 -0.88 -9.97 8.52
CA SER A 395 -1.71 -9.58 7.37
C SER A 395 -1.14 -8.41 6.56
N ALA A 396 -0.40 -7.50 7.20
CA ALA A 396 0.26 -6.38 6.53
C ALA A 396 1.55 -6.81 5.83
N LEU A 397 2.26 -7.79 6.41
CA LEU A 397 3.48 -8.39 5.85
C LEU A 397 3.16 -9.35 4.70
N TRP A 398 2.02 -10.02 4.74
CA TRP A 398 1.61 -11.03 3.77
C TRP A 398 0.30 -10.63 3.10
N LYS A 399 0.41 -9.82 2.04
CA LYS A 399 -0.77 -9.30 1.34
C LYS A 399 -1.40 -10.37 0.45
N SER A 400 -2.70 -10.60 0.62
CA SER A 400 -3.51 -11.41 -0.29
C SER A 400 -3.84 -10.63 -1.56
N GLY A 401 -3.52 -11.18 -2.72
CA GLY A 401 -3.85 -10.57 -4.02
C GLY A 401 -5.32 -10.72 -4.43
N GLN A 402 -6.28 -10.37 -3.57
CA GLN A 402 -7.69 -10.39 -3.98
C GLN A 402 -8.04 -9.07 -4.66
N THR A 403 -8.15 -9.08 -6.00
CA THR A 403 -8.65 -7.95 -6.78
C THR A 403 -10.17 -7.81 -6.65
N THR A 404 -10.64 -6.61 -6.33
CA THR A 404 -12.01 -6.12 -6.54
C THR A 404 -12.16 -5.25 -7.79
N GLY A 405 -11.16 -5.25 -8.70
CA GLY A 405 -11.15 -4.43 -9.91
C GLY A 405 -12.06 -4.90 -11.06
N MET A 406 -12.14 -4.10 -12.12
CA MET A 406 -12.98 -4.25 -13.34
C MET A 406 -12.93 -5.63 -14.03
N MET A 407 -11.90 -6.44 -13.77
CA MET A 407 -11.73 -7.78 -14.35
C MET A 407 -12.38 -8.90 -13.51
N GLY A 408 -13.00 -8.56 -12.37
CA GLY A 408 -13.58 -9.53 -11.44
C GLY A 408 -12.51 -10.36 -10.72
N PRO A 409 -12.92 -11.16 -9.72
CA PRO A 409 -11.99 -12.02 -9.00
C PRO A 409 -11.45 -13.12 -9.93
N SER A 410 -10.13 -13.25 -10.02
CA SER A 410 -9.51 -14.40 -10.70
C SER A 410 -9.88 -15.70 -9.97
N SER A 411 -10.07 -16.79 -10.72
CA SER A 411 -10.45 -18.10 -10.15
C SER A 411 -9.32 -18.82 -9.42
N GLN A 412 -8.10 -18.29 -9.46
CA GLN A 412 -6.93 -18.84 -8.76
C GLN A 412 -6.62 -18.03 -7.50
N LYS A 413 -6.49 -18.70 -6.36
CA LYS A 413 -6.03 -18.04 -5.12
C LYS A 413 -4.57 -17.57 -5.33
N PRO A 414 -4.30 -16.26 -5.33
CA PRO A 414 -2.94 -15.73 -5.49
C PRO A 414 -2.07 -16.12 -4.30
N ARG A 415 -0.76 -16.20 -4.52
CA ARG A 415 0.21 -16.41 -3.44
C ARG A 415 0.28 -15.13 -2.61
N LEU A 416 0.42 -15.27 -1.29
CA LEU A 416 0.66 -14.11 -0.42
C LEU A 416 1.97 -13.42 -0.83
N ARG A 417 1.90 -12.12 -1.10
CA ARG A 417 3.07 -11.29 -1.40
C ARG A 417 3.71 -10.84 -0.10
N PHE A 418 5.02 -11.06 0.05
CA PHE A 418 5.75 -10.56 1.22
C PHE A 418 6.09 -9.07 1.03
N ALA A 419 5.43 -8.20 1.78
CA ALA A 419 5.62 -6.75 1.77
C ALA A 419 6.54 -6.28 2.93
N GLY A 420 7.44 -7.16 3.41
CA GLY A 420 8.28 -6.93 4.58
C GLY A 420 9.07 -5.62 4.54
N GLU A 421 9.84 -5.41 3.48
CA GLU A 421 10.64 -4.19 3.31
C GLU A 421 9.76 -2.94 3.28
N GLN A 422 8.65 -2.96 2.52
CA GLN A 422 7.74 -1.82 2.43
C GLN A 422 7.15 -1.45 3.80
N GLN A 423 6.67 -2.43 4.56
CA GLN A 423 6.05 -2.18 5.88
C GLN A 423 7.09 -1.72 6.91
N LEU A 424 8.27 -2.34 6.93
CA LEU A 424 9.36 -1.98 7.84
C LEU A 424 9.87 -0.56 7.58
N THR A 425 10.16 -0.23 6.32
CA THR A 425 10.63 1.12 5.94
C THR A 425 9.62 2.19 6.33
N SER A 426 8.33 1.96 6.08
CA SER A 426 7.24 2.87 6.49
C SER A 426 7.17 3.05 8.01
N ALA A 427 7.20 1.94 8.77
CA ALA A 427 7.15 1.98 10.23
C ALA A 427 8.38 2.70 10.82
N ILE A 428 9.58 2.38 10.34
CA ILE A 428 10.84 3.03 10.74
C ILE A 428 10.76 4.53 10.48
N LEU A 429 10.35 4.94 9.27
CA LEU A 429 10.24 6.36 8.90
C LEU A 429 9.32 7.12 9.85
N SER A 430 8.15 6.53 10.12
CA SER A 430 7.13 7.15 10.95
C SER A 430 7.52 7.31 12.42
N ILE A 431 8.43 6.47 12.92
CA ILE A 431 8.98 6.56 14.28
C ILE A 431 10.19 7.50 14.30
N ALA A 432 11.01 7.48 13.25
CA ALA A 432 12.21 8.29 13.14
C ALA A 432 11.92 9.78 12.90
N GLN A 433 10.85 10.11 12.17
CA GLN A 433 10.45 11.47 11.83
C GLN A 433 9.16 11.84 12.55
N THR A 434 9.27 12.65 13.60
CA THR A 434 8.12 13.08 14.42
C THR A 434 7.29 14.19 13.77
N LYS A 435 7.86 14.97 12.84
CA LYS A 435 7.15 15.99 12.08
C LYS A 435 6.76 15.45 10.71
N LYS A 436 5.46 15.40 10.44
CA LYS A 436 4.92 15.04 9.12
C LYS A 436 4.88 16.27 8.22
N THR A 437 5.39 16.13 7.00
CA THR A 437 5.10 17.11 5.95
C THR A 437 3.66 16.94 5.51
N LYS A 438 2.93 18.05 5.41
CA LYS A 438 1.51 18.04 5.01
C LYS A 438 1.38 18.14 3.50
N ILE A 439 0.54 17.28 2.94
CA ILE A 439 0.13 17.26 1.53
C ILE A 439 -1.36 17.57 1.48
N ALA A 440 -1.71 18.68 0.84
CA ALA A 440 -3.09 19.11 0.68
C ALA A 440 -3.58 18.76 -0.73
N PHE A 441 -4.58 17.90 -0.82
CA PHE A 441 -5.26 17.55 -2.06
C PHE A 441 -6.32 18.62 -2.31
N ILE A 442 -6.12 19.44 -3.34
CA ILE A 442 -6.88 20.65 -3.61
C ILE A 442 -7.84 20.43 -4.79
N ARG A 443 -9.11 20.74 -4.58
CA ARG A 443 -10.15 20.78 -5.62
C ARG A 443 -11.05 22.00 -5.47
N ALA A 444 -11.90 22.23 -6.47
CA ALA A 444 -12.99 23.20 -6.40
C ALA A 444 -14.29 22.53 -6.86
N GLY A 445 -15.12 22.12 -5.89
CA GLY A 445 -16.39 21.42 -6.09
C GLY A 445 -16.24 19.90 -6.35
N GLY A 446 -17.36 19.26 -6.66
CA GLY A 446 -17.47 17.81 -6.95
C GLY A 446 -17.42 16.87 -5.77
N GLY A 447 -17.20 15.59 -6.07
CA GLY A 447 -17.05 14.53 -5.07
C GLY A 447 -15.73 14.62 -4.32
N GLY A 448 -15.69 14.04 -3.12
CA GLY A 448 -14.47 13.98 -2.32
C GLY A 448 -13.37 13.15 -3.00
N LEU A 449 -12.12 13.62 -2.93
CA LEU A 449 -10.95 12.96 -3.54
C LEU A 449 -10.50 11.74 -2.75
N LEU A 450 -10.57 11.85 -1.41
CA LEU A 450 -10.05 10.84 -0.49
C LEU A 450 -11.15 9.93 0.06
N SER A 451 -12.40 10.40 0.11
CA SER A 451 -13.55 9.63 0.54
C SER A 451 -14.76 9.92 -0.34
N SER A 452 -15.52 8.89 -0.72
CA SER A 452 -16.79 9.11 -1.39
C SER A 452 -17.82 9.54 -0.33
N GLY A 453 -18.12 10.84 -0.27
CA GLY A 453 -19.10 11.40 0.67
C GLY A 453 -20.51 10.88 0.40
N GLY A 454 -20.89 9.73 0.98
CA GLY A 454 -22.27 9.29 1.08
C GLY A 454 -22.91 9.87 2.34
N MET A 455 -24.07 10.54 2.21
CA MET A 455 -24.85 11.11 3.33
C MET A 455 -25.42 10.06 4.32
N MET A 456 -25.02 8.80 4.23
CA MET A 456 -25.43 7.72 5.13
C MET A 456 -24.20 7.24 5.92
N MET A 457 -24.15 7.65 7.20
CA MET A 457 -23.34 7.12 8.31
C MET A 457 -22.44 5.91 7.94
N GLY A 458 -21.22 6.18 7.47
CA GLY A 458 -20.15 5.17 7.38
C GLY A 458 -20.15 4.22 6.18
N MET A 459 -21.00 4.43 5.16
CA MET A 459 -21.07 3.61 3.93
C MET A 459 -20.35 4.24 2.72
N GLY A 460 -19.40 5.16 2.95
CA GLY A 460 -18.59 5.75 1.88
C GLY A 460 -17.42 4.84 1.48
N GLY A 461 -17.30 4.50 0.20
CA GLY A 461 -16.10 3.86 -0.35
C GLY A 461 -14.89 4.81 -0.41
N PRO A 462 -13.70 4.29 -0.71
CA PRO A 462 -12.51 5.13 -0.91
C PRO A 462 -12.75 6.09 -2.08
N GLY A 463 -12.35 7.34 -1.93
CA GLY A 463 -12.37 8.32 -3.02
C GLY A 463 -11.43 7.91 -4.17
N PRO A 464 -11.54 8.53 -5.36
CA PRO A 464 -10.81 8.13 -6.56
C PRO A 464 -9.28 8.16 -6.44
N PHE A 465 -8.75 8.84 -5.41
CA PHE A 465 -7.31 8.97 -5.12
C PHE A 465 -6.92 8.41 -3.73
N GLY A 466 -7.79 7.60 -3.12
CA GLY A 466 -7.53 7.01 -1.79
C GLY A 466 -6.25 6.18 -1.74
N VAL A 467 -5.97 5.39 -2.79
CA VAL A 467 -4.79 4.49 -2.83
C VAL A 467 -3.49 5.27 -2.84
N ILE A 468 -3.41 6.35 -3.62
CA ILE A 468 -2.19 7.16 -3.68
C ILE A 468 -2.02 8.00 -2.40
N ALA A 469 -3.12 8.43 -1.77
CA ALA A 469 -3.08 9.06 -0.46
C ALA A 469 -2.57 8.11 0.64
N ASP A 470 -3.02 6.86 0.65
CA ASP A 470 -2.51 5.84 1.58
C ASP A 470 -1.03 5.55 1.36
N ARG A 471 -0.59 5.56 0.10
CA ARG A 471 0.84 5.45 -0.24
C ARG A 471 1.65 6.63 0.33
N LEU A 472 1.16 7.87 0.25
CA LEU A 472 1.81 9.01 0.89
C LEU A 472 1.81 8.90 2.42
N ARG A 473 0.71 8.45 3.04
CA ARG A 473 0.64 8.21 4.49
C ARG A 473 1.67 7.17 4.94
N ALA A 474 1.91 6.14 4.13
CA ALA A 474 2.96 5.15 4.37
C ALA A 474 4.38 5.75 4.28
N TYR A 475 4.56 6.88 3.59
CA TYR A 475 5.80 7.65 3.61
C TYR A 475 5.81 8.75 4.69
N ASN A 476 4.97 8.60 5.73
CA ASN A 476 4.88 9.52 6.86
C ASN A 476 4.44 10.96 6.49
N PHE A 477 3.75 11.13 5.36
CA PHE A 477 3.06 12.38 5.06
C PHE A 477 1.73 12.47 5.80
N GLU A 478 1.34 13.68 6.18
CA GLU A 478 -0.04 13.98 6.57
C GLU A 478 -0.81 14.38 5.31
N VAL A 479 -1.87 13.64 4.97
CA VAL A 479 -2.66 13.91 3.75
C VAL A 479 -4.03 14.43 4.14
N VAL A 480 -4.33 15.65 3.71
CA VAL A 480 -5.61 16.34 3.93
C VAL A 480 -6.24 16.70 2.59
N GLU A 481 -7.55 16.89 2.59
CA GLU A 481 -8.30 17.36 1.41
C GLU A 481 -8.86 18.76 1.68
N LYS A 482 -8.75 19.66 0.71
CA LYS A 482 -9.37 20.99 0.75
C LYS A 482 -10.18 21.25 -0.50
N ASP A 483 -11.42 21.64 -0.30
CA ASP A 483 -12.31 22.14 -1.34
C ASP A 483 -12.41 23.66 -1.27
N PHE A 484 -12.04 24.35 -2.36
CA PHE A 484 -12.22 25.80 -2.53
C PHE A 484 -13.50 26.14 -3.31
N GLY A 485 -14.28 25.15 -3.72
CA GLY A 485 -15.51 25.35 -4.45
C GLY A 485 -16.58 26.06 -3.60
N PRO A 486 -17.60 26.66 -4.24
CA PRO A 486 -18.71 27.28 -3.54
C PRO A 486 -19.45 26.27 -2.64
N GLN A 487 -19.54 26.56 -1.34
CA GLN A 487 -20.25 25.71 -0.37
C GLN A 487 -21.41 26.50 0.26
N GLN A 488 -22.58 25.86 0.40
CA GLN A 488 -23.74 26.48 1.08
C GLN A 488 -23.50 26.63 2.59
N ARG A 489 -22.72 25.71 3.19
CA ARG A 489 -22.25 25.78 4.57
C ARG A 489 -20.79 25.31 4.60
N PRO A 490 -19.90 25.98 5.36
CA PRO A 490 -18.54 25.50 5.55
C PRO A 490 -18.56 24.08 6.13
N ASP A 491 -17.81 23.17 5.51
CA ASP A 491 -17.58 21.84 6.07
C ASP A 491 -16.56 21.94 7.23
N PRO A 492 -16.97 21.76 8.50
CA PRO A 492 -16.06 21.90 9.64
C PRO A 492 -15.00 20.79 9.71
N THR A 493 -15.11 19.75 8.88
CA THR A 493 -14.13 18.66 8.81
C THR A 493 -12.96 18.96 7.88
N GLN A 494 -13.06 20.00 7.04
CA GLN A 494 -11.99 20.40 6.14
C GLN A 494 -10.97 21.31 6.86
N PRO A 495 -9.67 21.21 6.50
CA PRO A 495 -8.66 22.09 7.06
C PRO A 495 -8.93 23.55 6.67
N SER A 496 -8.53 24.47 7.55
CA SER A 496 -8.52 25.90 7.25
C SER A 496 -7.41 26.23 6.24
N GLU A 497 -7.47 27.42 5.62
CA GLU A 497 -6.39 27.87 4.74
C GLU A 497 -5.06 28.02 5.49
N GLU A 498 -5.12 28.45 6.76
CA GLU A 498 -3.96 28.54 7.64
C GLU A 498 -3.34 27.17 7.91
N ASP A 499 -4.16 26.11 8.03
CA ASP A 499 -3.68 24.74 8.24
C ASP A 499 -2.91 24.17 7.06
N ILE A 500 -3.12 24.70 5.85
CA ILE A 500 -2.51 24.21 4.60
C ILE A 500 -1.52 25.20 3.96
N LYS A 501 -1.24 26.34 4.61
CA LYS A 501 -0.34 27.37 4.06
C LYS A 501 1.09 26.84 3.79
N ASP A 502 1.58 25.95 4.65
CA ASP A 502 2.91 25.34 4.55
C ASP A 502 2.86 23.94 3.90
N ALA A 503 1.68 23.51 3.42
CA ALA A 503 1.51 22.22 2.79
C ALA A 503 2.00 22.23 1.33
N ILE A 504 2.39 21.08 0.82
CA ILE A 504 2.54 20.89 -0.63
C ILE A 504 1.15 20.64 -1.21
N TRP A 505 0.80 21.38 -2.24
CA TRP A 505 -0.51 21.26 -2.87
C TRP A 505 -0.48 20.23 -3.99
N VAL A 506 -1.41 19.31 -4.01
CA VAL A 506 -1.72 18.47 -5.18
C VAL A 506 -3.05 19.00 -5.73
N VAL A 507 -2.99 19.73 -6.84
CA VAL A 507 -4.14 20.45 -7.41
C VAL A 507 -4.74 19.65 -8.55
N PHE A 508 -6.02 19.30 -8.42
CA PHE A 508 -6.78 18.52 -9.39
C PHE A 508 -7.66 19.44 -10.23
N ALA A 509 -7.33 19.63 -11.51
CA ALA A 509 -8.13 20.42 -12.42
C ALA A 509 -9.24 19.58 -13.08
N GLY A 510 -10.50 20.02 -13.04
CA GLY A 510 -11.51 19.62 -14.02
C GLY A 510 -12.42 18.42 -13.71
N ASP A 511 -11.90 17.22 -13.49
CA ASP A 511 -12.76 16.01 -13.45
C ASP A 511 -13.69 15.93 -12.23
N ASN A 512 -13.43 16.79 -11.23
CA ASN A 512 -14.27 16.95 -10.05
C ASN A 512 -15.07 18.26 -10.09
N ALA A 513 -15.17 18.97 -11.21
CA ALA A 513 -16.08 20.12 -11.28
C ALA A 513 -17.55 19.62 -11.22
N PRO A 514 -18.43 20.25 -10.43
CA PRO A 514 -19.81 19.80 -10.32
C PRO A 514 -20.52 20.01 -11.67
N ASP A 515 -21.21 18.97 -12.18
CA ASP A 515 -21.90 19.05 -13.47
C ASP A 515 -22.94 20.18 -13.43
N PRO A 516 -22.80 21.23 -14.28
CA PRO A 516 -23.76 22.33 -14.33
C PRO A 516 -25.18 21.86 -14.66
N ARG A 517 -25.32 20.74 -15.39
CA ARG A 517 -26.62 20.11 -15.71
C ARG A 517 -27.29 19.49 -14.48
N MET A 518 -26.52 19.23 -13.43
CA MET A 518 -26.98 18.72 -12.14
C MET A 518 -27.09 19.84 -11.09
N GLY A 519 -27.06 21.12 -11.50
CA GLY A 519 -27.21 22.27 -10.60
C GLY A 519 -25.92 22.70 -9.88
N GLY A 520 -24.75 22.27 -10.37
CA GLY A 520 -23.44 22.70 -9.85
C GLY A 520 -23.17 24.20 -10.03
N MET A 521 -22.64 24.88 -9.01
CA MET A 521 -22.17 26.26 -9.16
C MET A 521 -20.86 26.31 -9.96
N PRO A 522 -20.63 27.34 -10.79
CA PRO A 522 -19.37 27.51 -11.51
C PRO A 522 -18.18 27.63 -10.57
N THR A 523 -17.09 26.94 -10.90
CA THR A 523 -15.84 26.93 -10.12
C THR A 523 -14.65 27.54 -10.87
N ALA A 524 -14.90 28.07 -12.08
CA ALA A 524 -13.86 28.63 -12.95
C ALA A 524 -13.11 29.80 -12.29
N GLY A 525 -11.78 29.81 -12.42
CA GLY A 525 -10.89 30.87 -11.92
C GLY A 525 -10.47 30.68 -10.46
N ILE A 526 -11.19 29.87 -9.69
CA ILE A 526 -10.94 29.72 -8.25
C ILE A 526 -9.60 29.03 -8.00
N LEU A 527 -9.32 27.90 -8.67
CA LEU A 527 -8.08 27.18 -8.40
C LEU A 527 -6.87 27.93 -8.95
N GLY A 528 -7.00 28.62 -10.08
CA GLY A 528 -5.94 29.44 -10.66
C GLY A 528 -5.46 30.54 -9.70
N GLU A 529 -6.38 31.31 -9.13
CA GLU A 529 -6.06 32.39 -8.18
C GLU A 529 -5.43 31.86 -6.88
N ARG A 530 -5.99 30.77 -6.33
CA ARG A 530 -5.48 30.16 -5.10
C ARG A 530 -4.11 29.54 -5.30
N LEU A 531 -3.90 28.83 -6.42
CA LEU A 531 -2.60 28.29 -6.79
C LEU A 531 -1.58 29.42 -6.96
N LYS A 532 -1.92 30.51 -7.64
CA LYS A 532 -1.03 31.65 -7.81
C LYS A 532 -0.58 32.22 -6.46
N THR A 533 -1.53 32.45 -5.56
CA THR A 533 -1.25 32.95 -4.20
C THR A 533 -0.31 32.03 -3.43
N HIS A 534 -0.57 30.72 -3.46
CA HIS A 534 0.28 29.71 -2.80
C HIS A 534 1.72 29.71 -3.36
N LEU A 535 1.86 29.73 -4.67
CA LEU A 535 3.16 29.74 -5.35
C LEU A 535 3.93 31.06 -5.12
N GLU A 536 3.24 32.21 -5.06
CA GLU A 536 3.84 33.51 -4.78
C GLU A 536 4.41 33.60 -3.36
N ALA A 537 3.71 32.98 -2.40
CA ALA A 537 4.13 32.80 -1.01
C ALA A 537 5.31 31.82 -0.83
N GLY A 538 5.77 31.17 -1.91
CA GLY A 538 6.87 30.20 -1.88
C GLY A 538 6.43 28.75 -1.67
N GLY A 539 5.13 28.49 -1.69
CA GLY A 539 4.55 27.16 -1.69
C GLY A 539 4.98 26.33 -2.91
N SER A 540 4.92 25.01 -2.76
CA SER A 540 5.21 24.05 -3.84
C SER A 540 3.94 23.29 -4.22
N ALA A 541 3.80 22.95 -5.51
CA ALA A 541 2.60 22.29 -6.01
C ALA A 541 2.86 21.23 -7.10
N LEU A 542 2.03 20.19 -7.10
CA LEU A 542 1.83 19.26 -8.20
C LEU A 542 0.46 19.57 -8.83
N CYS A 543 0.45 20.01 -10.08
CA CYS A 543 -0.78 20.30 -10.82
C CYS A 543 -1.08 19.15 -11.77
N LEU A 544 -2.25 18.55 -11.60
CA LEU A 544 -2.76 17.46 -12.42
C LEU A 544 -3.91 17.99 -13.27
N LEU A 545 -3.70 17.96 -14.58
CA LEU A 545 -4.60 18.59 -15.53
C LEU A 545 -5.67 17.62 -16.04
N SER A 546 -6.74 18.18 -16.60
CA SER A 546 -7.69 17.45 -17.43
C SER A 546 -7.99 18.21 -18.72
N PHE A 547 -8.57 17.51 -19.67
CA PHE A 547 -8.99 18.07 -20.95
C PHE A 547 -10.02 19.18 -20.76
N GLU A 548 -9.94 20.24 -21.57
CA GLU A 548 -10.85 21.41 -21.55
C GLU A 548 -10.85 22.21 -20.22
N THR A 549 -9.75 22.19 -19.44
CA THR A 549 -9.71 22.85 -18.11
C THR A 549 -8.66 23.98 -18.02
N GLU A 550 -9.07 25.20 -18.31
CA GLU A 550 -8.16 26.36 -18.43
C GLU A 550 -7.80 27.06 -17.10
N ASP A 551 -8.44 26.70 -15.99
CA ASP A 551 -8.36 27.44 -14.71
C ASP A 551 -6.91 27.67 -14.22
N LEU A 552 -6.04 26.65 -14.34
CA LEU A 552 -4.66 26.76 -13.87
C LEU A 552 -3.72 27.47 -14.85
N VAL A 553 -4.09 27.60 -16.14
CA VAL A 553 -3.20 28.04 -17.22
C VAL A 553 -2.51 29.38 -16.91
N PRO A 554 -3.20 30.43 -16.42
CA PRO A 554 -2.55 31.70 -16.11
C PRO A 554 -1.46 31.58 -15.03
N ALA A 555 -1.72 30.83 -13.95
CA ALA A 555 -0.76 30.65 -12.86
C ALA A 555 0.47 29.85 -13.30
N LEU A 556 0.29 28.85 -14.18
CA LEU A 556 1.37 28.03 -14.73
C LEU A 556 2.26 28.81 -15.71
N LYS A 557 1.66 29.71 -16.49
CA LYS A 557 2.39 30.59 -17.43
C LYS A 557 3.36 31.52 -16.72
N ASP A 558 3.02 32.02 -15.53
CA ASP A 558 3.91 32.84 -14.68
C ASP A 558 5.18 32.07 -14.22
N TRP A 559 5.17 30.74 -14.33
CA TRP A 559 6.30 29.85 -14.05
C TRP A 559 7.00 29.33 -15.31
N GLY A 560 6.67 29.88 -16.48
CA GLY A 560 7.28 29.48 -17.76
C GLY A 560 6.82 28.13 -18.28
N ILE A 561 5.70 27.61 -17.78
CA ILE A 561 5.06 26.37 -18.25
C ILE A 561 3.91 26.75 -19.19
N GLU A 562 3.93 26.18 -20.40
CA GLU A 562 2.86 26.34 -21.38
C GLU A 562 1.93 25.13 -21.31
N VAL A 563 0.63 25.37 -21.23
CA VAL A 563 -0.38 24.31 -21.20
C VAL A 563 -1.41 24.59 -22.28
N LYS A 564 -1.70 23.57 -23.10
CA LYS A 564 -2.77 23.61 -24.11
C LYS A 564 -3.83 22.58 -23.76
N THR A 565 -4.80 22.97 -22.93
CA THR A 565 -5.86 22.07 -22.42
C THR A 565 -6.88 21.64 -23.47
N ASN A 566 -6.90 22.30 -24.63
CA ASN A 566 -7.71 21.96 -25.79
C ASN A 566 -6.96 21.11 -26.83
N VAL A 567 -5.69 20.76 -26.58
CA VAL A 567 -4.87 19.93 -27.47
C VAL A 567 -4.61 18.59 -26.79
N ILE A 568 -5.11 17.51 -27.38
CA ILE A 568 -4.91 16.14 -26.90
C ILE A 568 -3.68 15.55 -27.59
N LEU A 569 -2.79 14.94 -26.82
CA LEU A 569 -1.69 14.20 -27.42
C LEU A 569 -2.25 12.89 -28.02
N VAL A 570 -1.82 12.57 -29.24
CA VAL A 570 -2.18 11.34 -29.94
C VAL A 570 -0.97 10.76 -30.68
N HIS A 571 -1.04 9.50 -31.07
CA HIS A 571 -0.04 8.84 -31.90
C HIS A 571 -0.64 8.19 -33.15
N GLU A 572 0.20 7.87 -34.13
CA GLU A 572 -0.24 7.17 -35.35
C GLU A 572 -0.93 5.84 -34.99
N PRO A 573 -2.07 5.50 -35.62
CA PRO A 573 -2.77 4.24 -35.35
C PRO A 573 -1.85 3.03 -35.50
N ILE A 574 -1.83 2.16 -34.50
CA ILE A 574 -1.01 0.95 -34.53
C ILE A 574 -1.85 -0.21 -35.08
N GLU A 575 -1.50 -0.70 -36.27
CA GLU A 575 -2.18 -1.85 -36.88
C GLU A 575 -1.89 -3.15 -36.11
N ALA A 576 -2.91 -4.01 -36.01
CA ALA A 576 -2.74 -5.34 -35.44
C ALA A 576 -2.07 -6.27 -36.46
N GLY A 577 -0.93 -6.87 -36.10
CA GLY A 577 -0.36 -7.97 -36.89
C GLY A 577 -1.33 -9.15 -37.00
N SER A 578 -1.31 -9.87 -38.12
CA SER A 578 -2.16 -11.04 -38.34
C SER A 578 -1.94 -12.10 -37.24
N GLY A 579 -3.02 -12.48 -36.54
CA GLY A 579 -2.99 -13.48 -35.46
C GLY A 579 -2.71 -12.97 -34.04
N ALA A 580 -2.49 -11.67 -33.83
CA ALA A 580 -2.25 -11.11 -32.50
C ALA A 580 -3.57 -10.93 -31.70
N GLN A 581 -4.04 -11.96 -31.00
CA GLN A 581 -4.87 -11.79 -29.82
C GLN A 581 -3.98 -11.25 -28.68
N GLY A 582 -3.74 -9.94 -28.68
CA GLY A 582 -3.13 -9.27 -27.54
C GLY A 582 -4.11 -9.19 -26.37
N ASP A 583 -3.59 -9.02 -25.15
CA ASP A 583 -4.44 -8.72 -24.00
C ASP A 583 -5.18 -7.37 -24.18
N PHE A 584 -6.07 -7.04 -23.25
CA PHE A 584 -6.82 -5.78 -23.29
C PHE A 584 -5.91 -4.53 -23.31
N ILE A 585 -4.73 -4.60 -22.68
CA ILE A 585 -3.77 -3.49 -22.62
C ILE A 585 -3.10 -3.29 -23.98
N GLU A 586 -2.67 -4.36 -24.64
CA GLU A 586 -2.13 -4.35 -25.99
C GLU A 586 -3.16 -3.90 -27.03
N ALA A 587 -4.44 -4.19 -26.81
CA ALA A 587 -5.52 -3.63 -27.62
C ALA A 587 -5.75 -2.13 -27.33
N ALA A 588 -5.69 -1.71 -26.06
CA ALA A 588 -5.89 -0.33 -25.65
C ALA A 588 -4.77 0.59 -26.16
N ARG A 589 -3.49 0.18 -26.05
CA ARG A 589 -2.33 0.98 -26.50
C ARG A 589 -2.34 1.29 -28.01
N ARG A 590 -3.14 0.57 -28.80
CA ARG A 590 -3.27 0.83 -30.25
C ARG A 590 -4.17 2.04 -30.54
N ARG A 591 -4.97 2.47 -29.57
CA ARG A 591 -5.84 3.64 -29.72
C ARG A 591 -4.99 4.91 -29.60
N PRO A 592 -5.07 5.83 -30.58
CA PRO A 592 -4.24 7.03 -30.64
C PRO A 592 -4.08 7.86 -29.35
N PRO A 593 -5.11 8.09 -28.50
CA PRO A 593 -4.95 8.91 -27.29
C PRO A 593 -4.40 8.15 -26.06
N ILE A 594 -4.01 6.87 -26.21
CA ILE A 594 -3.54 6.04 -25.10
C ILE A 594 -2.03 5.85 -25.19
N PHE A 595 -1.30 6.41 -24.23
CA PHE A 595 0.15 6.25 -24.15
C PHE A 595 0.53 5.29 -23.02
N ILE A 596 1.31 4.28 -23.37
CA ILE A 596 2.11 3.51 -22.42
C ILE A 596 3.56 3.94 -22.62
N VAL A 597 4.10 4.66 -21.65
CA VAL A 597 5.46 5.21 -21.71
C VAL A 597 6.37 4.50 -20.71
N ASN A 598 7.63 4.34 -21.10
CA ASN A 598 8.72 3.88 -20.25
C ASN A 598 9.97 4.80 -20.33
N GLU A 599 9.83 5.89 -21.09
CA GLU A 599 10.76 7.00 -21.19
C GLU A 599 10.10 8.26 -20.63
N TYR A 600 10.71 8.86 -19.62
CA TYR A 600 10.10 9.94 -18.84
C TYR A 600 10.82 11.28 -19.00
N GLY A 601 11.90 11.34 -19.78
CA GLY A 601 12.80 12.49 -19.87
C GLY A 601 13.80 12.58 -18.71
N GLU A 602 14.73 13.52 -18.79
CA GLU A 602 15.84 13.67 -17.84
C GLU A 602 15.50 14.67 -16.73
N HIS A 603 15.21 14.15 -15.54
CA HIS A 603 15.02 14.94 -14.33
C HIS A 603 15.16 14.03 -13.09
N PRO A 604 15.61 14.51 -11.92
CA PRO A 604 15.69 13.68 -10.71
C PRO A 604 14.39 12.93 -10.34
N ILE A 605 13.22 13.51 -10.65
CA ILE A 605 11.91 12.85 -10.48
C ILE A 605 11.78 11.58 -11.34
N THR A 606 12.29 11.65 -12.58
CA THR A 606 12.02 10.68 -13.64
C THR A 606 13.18 9.71 -13.89
N THR A 607 14.41 10.07 -13.54
CA THR A 607 15.60 9.23 -13.71
C THR A 607 15.45 7.84 -13.06
N PRO A 608 14.90 7.68 -11.84
CA PRO A 608 14.69 6.36 -11.25
C PRO A 608 13.64 5.52 -11.98
N LEU A 609 12.71 6.15 -12.71
CA LEU A 609 11.54 5.52 -13.31
C LEU A 609 11.81 4.86 -14.65
N ARG A 610 13.01 5.06 -15.21
CA ARG A 610 13.41 4.43 -16.48
C ARG A 610 13.04 2.96 -16.43
N THR A 611 12.48 2.45 -17.53
CA THR A 611 12.05 1.06 -17.71
C THR A 611 10.77 0.64 -16.99
N LEU A 612 10.13 1.49 -16.18
CA LEU A 612 8.80 1.21 -15.66
C LEU A 612 7.75 1.61 -16.68
N ASP A 613 6.69 0.81 -16.83
CA ASP A 613 5.56 1.20 -17.66
C ASP A 613 4.67 2.18 -16.87
N ALA A 614 4.23 3.25 -17.53
CA ALA A 614 3.20 4.17 -17.07
C ALA A 614 2.11 4.31 -18.14
N ALA A 615 0.85 4.22 -17.74
CA ALA A 615 -0.30 4.48 -18.61
C ALA A 615 -0.84 5.88 -18.34
N LEU A 616 -0.86 6.72 -19.37
CA LEU A 616 -1.28 8.13 -19.32
C LEU A 616 -2.43 8.35 -20.31
N VAL A 617 -3.64 8.63 -19.81
CA VAL A 617 -4.87 8.62 -20.63
C VAL A 617 -5.95 9.59 -20.13
N PRO A 618 -6.54 10.43 -21.00
CA PRO A 618 -5.87 11.09 -22.12
C PRO A 618 -4.84 12.11 -21.60
N LEU A 619 -3.98 12.62 -22.47
CA LEU A 619 -2.96 13.62 -22.14
C LEU A 619 -3.25 14.94 -22.83
N VAL A 620 -3.21 16.04 -22.09
CA VAL A 620 -3.09 17.38 -22.69
C VAL A 620 -1.63 17.76 -22.86
N GLN A 621 -1.34 18.63 -23.83
CA GLN A 621 0.01 19.10 -24.06
C GLN A 621 0.49 20.02 -22.93
N VAL A 622 1.66 19.69 -22.37
CA VAL A 622 2.37 20.50 -21.37
C VAL A 622 3.80 20.73 -21.85
N GLY A 623 4.14 21.98 -22.10
CA GLY A 623 5.42 22.41 -22.63
C GLY A 623 6.06 23.54 -21.84
N LYS A 624 7.07 24.15 -22.45
CA LYS A 624 7.81 25.28 -21.93
C LYS A 624 7.52 26.52 -22.78
N THR A 625 7.34 27.67 -22.14
CA THR A 625 7.17 28.94 -22.86
C THR A 625 8.44 29.32 -23.63
N ALA A 626 8.27 30.05 -24.75
CA ALA A 626 9.39 30.50 -25.59
C ALA A 626 10.45 31.31 -24.81
N ALA A 627 10.00 32.16 -23.88
CA ALA A 627 10.86 32.87 -22.94
C ALA A 627 10.55 32.38 -21.52
N THR A 628 11.59 31.98 -20.77
CA THR A 628 11.45 31.58 -19.37
C THR A 628 11.51 32.81 -18.46
N PRO A 629 10.62 32.92 -17.45
CA PRO A 629 10.69 34.01 -16.48
C PRO A 629 12.04 34.06 -15.74
N ALA A 630 12.46 35.26 -15.34
CA ALA A 630 13.71 35.45 -14.62
C ALA A 630 13.75 34.66 -13.30
N GLY A 631 14.86 33.97 -13.03
CA GLY A 631 15.05 33.15 -11.83
C GLY A 631 14.25 31.85 -11.80
N VAL A 632 13.63 31.45 -12.91
CA VAL A 632 12.90 30.17 -13.03
C VAL A 632 13.66 29.24 -13.96
N LYS A 633 13.91 28.02 -13.51
CA LYS A 633 14.45 26.92 -14.32
C LYS A 633 13.33 25.95 -14.66
N VAL A 634 13.05 25.79 -15.95
CA VAL A 634 12.01 24.88 -16.47
C VAL A 634 12.65 23.71 -17.23
N THR A 635 12.21 22.49 -16.93
CA THR A 635 12.59 21.25 -17.62
C THR A 635 11.33 20.52 -18.08
N GLN A 636 11.28 20.10 -19.34
CA GLN A 636 10.18 19.30 -19.86
C GLN A 636 10.41 17.83 -19.53
N ILE A 637 9.35 17.12 -19.16
CA ILE A 637 9.35 15.69 -18.83
C ILE A 637 8.22 15.00 -19.59
N LEU A 638 8.18 13.67 -19.56
CA LEU A 638 7.22 12.86 -20.31
C LEU A 638 7.22 13.20 -21.82
N PRO A 639 8.36 13.03 -22.52
CA PRO A 639 8.39 13.14 -23.97
C PRO A 639 7.52 12.02 -24.57
N MET A 640 6.65 12.36 -25.52
CA MET A 640 5.91 11.33 -26.24
C MET A 640 6.83 10.58 -27.23
N PRO A 641 6.57 9.28 -27.47
CA PRO A 641 7.37 8.50 -28.40
C PRO A 641 7.42 9.11 -29.81
N ASN A 642 8.55 8.93 -30.48
CA ASN A 642 8.71 9.28 -31.91
C ASN A 642 8.34 8.13 -32.86
N ASN A 643 8.09 6.93 -32.32
CA ASN A 643 7.65 5.76 -33.07
C ASN A 643 6.68 4.90 -32.23
N PRO A 644 5.36 4.87 -32.55
CA PRO A 644 4.70 5.63 -33.61
C PRO A 644 4.85 7.15 -33.41
N LYS A 645 4.77 7.94 -34.48
CA LYS A 645 4.89 9.41 -34.34
C LYS A 645 3.74 9.94 -33.49
N ALA A 646 4.06 10.88 -32.61
CA ALA A 646 3.07 11.57 -31.77
C ALA A 646 2.99 13.06 -32.10
N TRP A 647 1.78 13.62 -31.98
CA TRP A 647 1.48 15.04 -32.18
C TRP A 647 0.42 15.51 -31.18
N GLY A 648 0.22 16.83 -31.11
CA GLY A 648 -0.88 17.45 -30.39
C GLY A 648 -2.04 17.70 -31.35
N GLU A 649 -3.12 16.95 -31.19
CA GLU A 649 -4.37 16.98 -31.96
C GLU A 649 -5.33 18.04 -31.43
N THR A 650 -5.83 18.89 -32.32
CA THR A 650 -6.79 19.94 -31.98
C THR A 650 -8.24 19.54 -32.28
N ASP A 651 -8.48 18.65 -33.25
CA ASP A 651 -9.82 18.08 -33.49
C ASP A 651 -10.09 16.92 -32.53
N THR A 652 -10.80 17.22 -31.45
CA THR A 652 -11.12 16.23 -30.41
C THR A 652 -12.43 15.49 -30.65
N SER A 653 -13.00 15.56 -31.86
CA SER A 653 -14.27 14.88 -32.19
C SER A 653 -14.20 13.36 -31.99
N PHE A 654 -13.02 12.76 -32.18
CA PHE A 654 -12.78 11.32 -31.96
C PHE A 654 -12.95 10.88 -30.49
N MET A 655 -12.84 11.81 -29.53
CA MET A 655 -13.03 11.53 -28.10
C MET A 655 -14.50 11.43 -27.69
N ARG A 656 -15.44 11.90 -28.54
CA ARG A 656 -16.88 11.95 -28.25
C ARG A 656 -17.61 10.87 -29.06
N PRO A 657 -17.82 9.65 -28.52
CA PRO A 657 -18.53 8.60 -29.24
C PRO A 657 -19.98 9.03 -29.50
N SER A 658 -20.34 9.24 -30.77
CA SER A 658 -21.73 9.47 -31.18
C SER A 658 -22.45 8.14 -31.41
N PRO A 659 -23.67 7.94 -30.89
CA PRO A 659 -24.45 6.72 -31.15
C PRO A 659 -24.57 6.48 -32.66
N GLY A 660 -24.13 5.29 -33.13
CA GLY A 660 -24.22 4.90 -34.55
C GLY A 660 -23.07 5.37 -35.46
N ARG A 661 -22.08 6.14 -34.96
CA ARG A 661 -20.85 6.46 -35.70
C ARG A 661 -19.65 5.78 -35.05
N ARG A 662 -18.84 5.06 -35.85
CA ARG A 662 -17.50 4.65 -35.41
C ARG A 662 -16.63 5.90 -35.33
N PRO A 663 -15.93 6.17 -34.20
CA PRO A 663 -14.98 7.28 -34.15
C PRO A 663 -13.89 7.03 -35.21
N SER A 664 -13.63 8.04 -36.04
CA SER A 664 -12.47 8.05 -36.94
C SER A 664 -11.20 8.25 -36.11
N ASN A 665 -10.10 7.63 -36.54
CA ASN A 665 -8.80 7.92 -35.95
C ASN A 665 -8.40 9.37 -36.31
N PRO A 666 -7.72 10.10 -35.41
CA PRO A 666 -7.13 11.39 -35.74
C PRO A 666 -6.06 11.25 -36.84
N GLU A 667 -5.96 12.27 -37.69
CA GLU A 667 -4.97 12.39 -38.76
C GLU A 667 -4.28 13.75 -38.61
N PHE A 668 -2.95 13.78 -38.69
CA PHE A 668 -2.18 15.01 -38.46
C PHE A 668 -2.48 16.09 -39.52
N ASP A 669 -2.96 17.26 -39.07
CA ASP A 669 -3.14 18.46 -39.87
C ASP A 669 -2.05 19.50 -39.55
N ALA A 670 -1.11 19.68 -40.47
CA ALA A 670 0.01 20.61 -40.32
C ALA A 670 -0.40 22.09 -40.14
N SER A 671 -1.65 22.46 -40.44
CA SER A 671 -2.16 23.83 -40.30
C SER A 671 -2.71 24.15 -38.90
N THR A 672 -3.19 23.15 -38.17
CA THR A 672 -3.82 23.32 -36.85
C THR A 672 -3.12 22.58 -35.72
N ASP A 673 -2.48 21.44 -36.02
CA ASP A 673 -1.90 20.57 -35.01
C ASP A 673 -0.49 20.98 -34.59
N THR A 674 -0.11 20.54 -33.39
CA THR A 674 1.25 20.73 -32.90
C THR A 674 2.14 19.55 -33.29
N PRO A 675 3.14 19.73 -34.17
CA PRO A 675 4.05 18.64 -34.55
C PRO A 675 4.91 18.18 -33.37
N GLY A 676 5.30 16.91 -33.39
CA GLY A 676 6.26 16.36 -32.43
C GLY A 676 7.67 17.00 -32.53
N PRO A 677 8.50 16.92 -31.48
CA PRO A 677 8.25 16.21 -30.22
C PRO A 677 7.31 16.99 -29.29
N VAL A 678 6.29 16.30 -28.79
CA VAL A 678 5.32 16.82 -27.82
C VAL A 678 5.58 16.23 -26.43
N TYR A 679 5.22 16.98 -25.41
CA TYR A 679 5.49 16.65 -24.01
C TYR A 679 4.20 16.69 -23.21
N ALA A 680 4.14 15.83 -22.19
CA ALA A 680 2.99 15.67 -21.31
C ALA A 680 3.26 16.16 -19.88
N GLY A 681 4.45 16.70 -19.60
CA GLY A 681 4.74 17.30 -18.31
C GLY A 681 5.89 18.30 -18.34
N ALA A 682 5.92 19.14 -17.31
CA ALA A 682 7.00 20.08 -17.09
C ALA A 682 7.22 20.27 -15.58
N VAL A 683 8.45 20.58 -15.23
CA VAL A 683 8.86 20.91 -13.86
C VAL A 683 9.55 22.26 -13.86
N ALA A 684 9.26 23.07 -12.85
CA ALA A 684 9.83 24.38 -12.68
C ALA A 684 10.34 24.58 -11.25
N GLU A 685 11.53 25.15 -11.13
CA GLU A 685 12.12 25.55 -9.85
C GLU A 685 12.43 27.04 -9.90
N LYS A 686 11.97 27.79 -8.91
CA LYS A 686 12.23 29.22 -8.78
C LYS A 686 13.19 29.45 -7.63
N GLU A 687 14.34 30.07 -7.91
CA GLU A 687 15.40 30.26 -6.92
C GLU A 687 14.88 31.02 -5.68
N GLY A 688 15.15 30.48 -4.48
CA GLY A 688 14.67 31.04 -3.22
C GLY A 688 13.15 30.91 -2.96
N LYS A 689 12.38 30.28 -3.85
CA LYS A 689 10.94 30.04 -3.71
C LYS A 689 10.61 28.53 -3.75
N GLY A 690 9.43 28.19 -4.27
CA GLY A 690 8.91 26.82 -4.37
C GLY A 690 9.30 26.07 -5.64
N ARG A 691 8.87 24.81 -5.69
CA ARG A 691 8.98 23.89 -6.81
C ARG A 691 7.59 23.61 -7.38
N LEU A 692 7.50 23.40 -8.68
CA LEU A 692 6.24 23.15 -9.38
C LEU A 692 6.41 21.96 -10.34
N VAL A 693 5.45 21.04 -10.30
CA VAL A 693 5.34 19.92 -11.24
C VAL A 693 3.98 20.00 -11.91
N VAL A 694 3.94 19.86 -13.23
CA VAL A 694 2.70 19.86 -14.02
C VAL A 694 2.65 18.61 -14.87
N ILE A 695 1.56 17.84 -14.75
CA ILE A 695 1.31 16.62 -15.51
C ILE A 695 -0.01 16.78 -16.27
N GLY A 696 0.01 16.48 -17.57
CA GLY A 696 -1.11 16.66 -18.49
C GLY A 696 -2.29 15.71 -18.30
N THR A 697 -2.37 15.01 -17.17
CA THR A 697 -3.51 14.14 -16.83
C THR A 697 -3.53 13.88 -15.33
N GLN A 698 -4.73 13.82 -14.72
CA GLN A 698 -4.92 13.30 -13.37
C GLN A 698 -5.25 11.81 -13.35
N SER A 699 -5.76 11.27 -14.45
CA SER A 699 -6.28 9.90 -14.55
C SER A 699 -5.24 8.81 -14.29
N PHE A 700 -3.95 9.12 -14.49
CA PHE A 700 -2.87 8.16 -14.29
C PHE A 700 -2.75 7.66 -12.84
N ILE A 701 -3.26 8.43 -11.86
CA ILE A 701 -3.24 8.08 -10.44
C ILE A 701 -4.62 7.70 -9.88
N HIS A 702 -5.64 7.55 -10.73
CA HIS A 702 -6.90 6.96 -10.29
C HIS A 702 -6.67 5.57 -9.72
N ASN A 703 -7.41 5.20 -8.68
CA ASN A 703 -7.34 3.88 -8.06
C ASN A 703 -7.41 2.77 -9.12
N ASP A 704 -8.31 2.90 -10.09
CA ASP A 704 -8.52 1.92 -11.16
C ASP A 704 -7.34 1.81 -12.12
N MET A 705 -6.51 2.84 -12.25
CA MET A 705 -5.30 2.85 -13.07
C MET A 705 -4.09 2.30 -12.30
N ILE A 706 -3.93 2.73 -11.04
CA ILE A 706 -2.83 2.29 -10.16
C ILE A 706 -2.95 0.79 -9.85
N ASN A 707 -4.16 0.27 -9.72
CA ASN A 707 -4.44 -1.11 -9.33
C ASN A 707 -4.68 -2.06 -10.50
N ILE A 708 -4.43 -1.68 -11.76
CA ILE A 708 -4.50 -2.63 -12.88
C ILE A 708 -3.47 -3.74 -12.62
N PRO A 709 -3.88 -5.00 -12.48
CA PRO A 709 -2.93 -6.09 -12.23
C PRO A 709 -2.14 -6.45 -13.49
N ASP A 710 -0.88 -6.82 -13.33
CA ASP A 710 -0.10 -7.46 -14.39
C ASP A 710 -0.51 -8.94 -14.51
N THR A 711 -1.31 -9.24 -15.53
CA THR A 711 -1.88 -10.58 -15.74
C THR A 711 -0.81 -11.62 -16.04
N GLU A 712 0.26 -11.26 -16.75
CA GLU A 712 1.35 -12.18 -17.07
C GLU A 712 2.13 -12.58 -15.81
N VAL A 713 2.44 -11.62 -14.95
CA VAL A 713 3.08 -11.89 -13.66
C VAL A 713 2.15 -12.70 -12.76
N LEU A 714 0.86 -12.35 -12.71
CA LEU A 714 -0.13 -13.07 -11.90
C LEU A 714 -0.25 -14.53 -12.35
N GLU A 715 -0.29 -14.81 -13.65
CA GLU A 715 -0.38 -16.18 -14.18
C GLU A 715 0.90 -16.98 -13.94
N LYS A 716 2.08 -16.40 -14.19
CA LYS A 716 3.36 -17.10 -14.11
C LYS A 716 3.85 -17.32 -12.69
N SER A 717 3.70 -16.30 -11.84
CA SER A 717 4.29 -16.26 -10.51
C SER A 717 3.27 -16.29 -9.37
N LYS A 718 1.97 -16.17 -9.69
CA LYS A 718 0.87 -16.03 -8.72
C LYS A 718 1.06 -14.83 -7.80
N MET A 719 1.84 -13.83 -8.23
CA MET A 719 2.05 -12.58 -7.52
C MET A 719 1.23 -11.47 -8.16
N GLU A 720 0.54 -10.70 -7.34
CA GLU A 720 -0.18 -9.51 -7.80
C GLU A 720 0.70 -8.28 -7.68
N VAL A 721 0.97 -7.68 -8.84
CA VAL A 721 1.71 -6.43 -8.98
C VAL A 721 0.97 -5.51 -9.96
N SER A 722 1.18 -4.21 -9.84
CA SER A 722 0.60 -3.23 -10.77
C SER A 722 1.20 -3.41 -12.17
N ARG A 723 0.38 -3.36 -13.22
CA ARG A 723 0.83 -3.33 -14.62
C ARG A 723 1.62 -2.06 -14.91
N PHE A 724 1.22 -0.93 -14.31
CA PHE A 724 1.78 0.41 -14.55
C PHE A 724 2.41 1.02 -13.29
N PRO A 725 3.47 0.42 -12.72
CA PRO A 725 4.09 0.91 -11.49
C PRO A 725 4.64 2.32 -11.65
N GLY A 726 5.04 2.72 -12.87
CA GLY A 726 5.55 4.04 -13.18
C GLY A 726 4.59 5.17 -12.82
N ASN A 727 3.27 4.93 -12.84
CA ASN A 727 2.28 5.94 -12.45
C ASN A 727 2.41 6.34 -10.96
N GLY A 728 2.42 5.34 -10.08
CA GLY A 728 2.54 5.57 -8.64
C GLY A 728 3.91 6.11 -8.24
N GLU A 729 4.98 5.64 -8.90
CA GLU A 729 6.34 6.14 -8.68
C GLU A 729 6.52 7.58 -9.16
N LEU A 730 6.01 7.94 -10.35
CA LEU A 730 6.05 9.31 -10.88
C LEU A 730 5.37 10.30 -9.93
N PHE A 731 4.19 9.96 -9.44
CA PHE A 731 3.48 10.78 -8.47
C PHE A 731 4.28 10.94 -7.17
N THR A 732 4.76 9.83 -6.60
CA THR A 732 5.45 9.86 -5.31
C THR A 732 6.78 10.62 -5.41
N ASN A 733 7.57 10.40 -6.46
CA ASN A 733 8.82 11.12 -6.70
C ASN A 733 8.58 12.62 -6.91
N SER A 734 7.47 12.99 -7.56
CA SER A 734 7.07 14.39 -7.68
C SER A 734 6.83 15.01 -6.30
N VAL A 735 6.11 14.32 -5.40
CA VAL A 735 5.88 14.79 -4.02
C VAL A 735 7.16 14.84 -3.19
N PHE A 736 8.07 13.87 -3.32
CA PHE A 736 9.38 13.92 -2.66
C PHE A 736 10.23 15.11 -3.13
N TRP A 737 10.25 15.37 -4.43
CA TRP A 737 10.94 16.53 -4.97
C TRP A 737 10.32 17.85 -4.49
N LEU A 738 8.98 17.95 -4.48
CA LEU A 738 8.28 19.14 -3.98
C LEU A 738 8.51 19.36 -2.47
N SER A 739 8.72 18.28 -1.70
CA SER A 739 9.05 18.34 -0.27
C SER A 739 10.54 18.52 0.02
N LYS A 740 11.38 18.65 -1.01
CA LYS A 740 12.85 18.72 -0.88
C LYS A 740 13.45 17.49 -0.19
N GLN A 741 12.77 16.35 -0.28
CA GLN A 741 13.23 15.05 0.18
C GLN A 741 13.95 14.32 -0.96
N ASP A 742 14.97 14.96 -1.53
CA ASP A 742 15.60 14.48 -2.78
C ASP A 742 16.25 13.09 -2.60
N SER A 743 16.63 12.74 -1.37
CA SER A 743 17.14 11.41 -1.00
C SER A 743 16.10 10.28 -1.04
N MET A 744 14.80 10.61 -1.08
CA MET A 744 13.73 9.62 -1.16
C MET A 744 13.31 9.30 -2.60
N MET A 745 13.82 10.05 -3.59
CA MET A 745 13.56 9.84 -5.02
C MET A 745 14.33 8.60 -5.52
N ALA A 746 13.72 7.44 -5.35
CA ALA A 746 14.19 6.15 -5.84
C ALA A 746 12.98 5.24 -6.07
N LEU A 747 13.17 4.11 -6.75
CA LEU A 747 12.10 3.13 -6.90
C LEU A 747 11.71 2.54 -5.55
N SER A 748 10.40 2.49 -5.28
CA SER A 748 9.89 1.81 -4.09
C SER A 748 10.17 0.30 -4.14
N PRO A 749 10.24 -0.38 -2.97
CA PRO A 749 10.32 -1.84 -2.92
C PRO A 749 9.27 -2.54 -3.78
N ALA A 750 8.02 -2.06 -3.71
CA ALA A 750 6.90 -2.64 -4.46
C ALA A 750 7.06 -2.52 -5.98
N ALA A 751 7.72 -1.47 -6.49
CA ALA A 751 7.98 -1.35 -7.94
C ALA A 751 9.12 -2.27 -8.41
N MET A 752 10.01 -2.66 -7.50
CA MET A 752 11.15 -3.54 -7.77
C MET A 752 10.89 -5.03 -7.45
N ASP A 753 9.67 -5.38 -6.99
CA ASP A 753 9.26 -6.78 -6.71
C ASP A 753 9.25 -7.66 -7.97
N THR A 754 9.27 -7.07 -9.16
CA THR A 754 9.38 -7.79 -10.43
C THR A 754 10.54 -7.28 -11.25
N ALA A 755 11.40 -8.20 -11.68
CA ALA A 755 12.43 -7.93 -12.65
C ALA A 755 11.79 -7.61 -14.01
N ARG A 756 11.65 -6.32 -14.33
CA ARG A 756 11.21 -5.87 -15.64
C ARG A 756 12.44 -5.73 -16.52
N ILE A 757 12.60 -6.67 -17.46
CA ILE A 757 13.71 -6.63 -18.40
C ILE A 757 13.44 -5.54 -19.42
N GLU A 758 14.41 -4.66 -19.66
CA GLU A 758 14.33 -3.68 -20.75
C GLU A 758 14.04 -4.37 -22.09
N ALA A 759 13.20 -3.75 -22.92
CA ALA A 759 13.03 -4.19 -24.29
C ALA A 759 14.39 -4.16 -25.00
N ILE A 760 14.89 -5.33 -25.41
CA ILE A 760 16.19 -5.43 -26.10
C ILE A 760 16.05 -4.71 -27.45
N PRO A 761 16.83 -3.65 -27.72
CA PRO A 761 16.75 -2.93 -28.99
C PRO A 761 16.95 -3.91 -30.16
N ALA A 762 16.20 -3.74 -31.25
CA ALA A 762 16.19 -4.68 -32.37
C ALA A 762 17.59 -5.01 -32.91
N GLY A 763 18.50 -4.02 -32.95
CA GLY A 763 19.91 -4.21 -33.33
C GLY A 763 20.71 -5.09 -32.35
N LYS A 764 20.50 -4.91 -31.04
CA LYS A 764 21.12 -5.76 -29.99
C LYS A 764 20.57 -7.19 -30.06
N LEU A 765 19.25 -7.34 -30.25
CA LEU A 765 18.62 -8.66 -30.37
C LEU A 765 19.11 -9.37 -31.64
N GLY A 766 19.26 -8.64 -32.75
CA GLY A 766 19.85 -9.14 -33.98
C GLY A 766 21.30 -9.59 -33.79
N PHE A 767 22.13 -8.81 -33.09
CA PHE A 767 23.49 -9.20 -32.76
C PHE A 767 23.53 -10.46 -31.88
N ILE A 768 22.67 -10.57 -30.85
CA ILE A 768 22.63 -11.76 -29.99
C ILE A 768 22.19 -12.99 -30.81
N LYS A 769 21.07 -12.90 -31.54
CA LYS A 769 20.52 -14.04 -32.29
C LYS A 769 21.41 -14.47 -33.45
N VAL A 770 21.87 -13.53 -34.27
CA VAL A 770 22.62 -13.83 -35.48
C VAL A 770 24.12 -13.80 -35.22
N GLY A 771 24.64 -12.72 -34.64
CA GLY A 771 26.07 -12.57 -34.37
C GLY A 771 26.58 -13.60 -33.35
N LEU A 772 26.03 -13.60 -32.14
CA LEU A 772 26.54 -14.45 -31.05
C LEU A 772 26.15 -15.92 -31.23
N VAL A 773 24.86 -16.21 -31.39
CA VAL A 773 24.34 -17.58 -31.36
C VAL A 773 24.58 -18.33 -32.67
N LEU A 774 24.32 -17.70 -33.83
CA LEU A 774 24.45 -18.39 -35.13
C LEU A 774 25.85 -18.30 -35.74
N VAL A 775 26.67 -17.31 -35.39
CA VAL A 775 27.99 -17.12 -36.01
C VAL A 775 29.13 -17.38 -35.02
N ILE A 776 29.21 -16.63 -33.91
CA ILE A 776 30.36 -16.69 -33.00
C ILE A 776 30.47 -18.04 -32.30
N LEU A 777 29.39 -18.56 -31.71
CA LEU A 777 29.44 -19.84 -30.99
C LEU A 777 29.84 -21.04 -31.89
N PRO A 778 29.28 -21.22 -33.10
CA PRO A 778 29.75 -22.24 -34.03
C PRO A 778 31.21 -22.05 -34.45
N LEU A 779 31.65 -20.82 -34.72
CA LEU A 779 33.05 -20.54 -35.07
C LEU A 779 34.01 -20.84 -33.92
N LEU A 780 33.61 -20.60 -32.66
CA LEU A 780 34.40 -20.99 -31.50
C LEU A 780 34.52 -22.52 -31.38
N ALA A 781 33.45 -23.27 -31.70
CA ALA A 781 33.50 -24.73 -31.73
C ALA A 781 34.41 -25.25 -32.85
N VAL A 782 34.31 -24.67 -34.05
CA VAL A 782 35.21 -24.99 -35.18
C VAL A 782 36.66 -24.63 -34.83
N GLY A 783 36.88 -23.46 -34.25
CA GLY A 783 38.19 -22.99 -33.78
C GLY A 783 38.79 -23.97 -32.77
N ALA A 784 38.04 -24.35 -31.73
CA ALA A 784 38.47 -25.35 -30.77
C ALA A 784 38.79 -26.70 -31.43
N GLY A 785 37.99 -27.13 -32.41
CA GLY A 785 38.27 -28.32 -33.23
C GLY A 785 39.58 -28.22 -34.00
N ILE A 786 39.85 -27.08 -34.63
CA ILE A 786 41.11 -26.81 -35.35
C ILE A 786 42.30 -26.80 -34.38
N THR A 787 42.17 -26.18 -33.20
CA THR A 787 43.26 -26.15 -32.21
C THR A 787 43.59 -27.56 -31.71
N VAL A 788 42.57 -28.39 -31.47
CA VAL A 788 42.76 -29.80 -31.09
C VAL A 788 43.38 -30.61 -32.24
N TRP A 789 42.98 -30.35 -33.49
CA TRP A 789 43.59 -30.99 -34.65
C TRP A 789 45.06 -30.60 -34.84
N LEU A 790 45.40 -29.31 -34.68
CA LEU A 790 46.78 -28.80 -34.78
C LEU A 790 47.69 -29.26 -33.65
N SER A 791 47.16 -29.45 -32.44
CA SER A 791 47.93 -29.95 -31.29
C SER A 791 48.12 -31.47 -31.27
N ARG A 792 47.34 -32.20 -32.07
CA ARG A 792 47.46 -33.65 -32.27
C ARG A 792 48.35 -34.03 -33.45
N ARG A 793 48.73 -33.05 -34.26
CA ARG A 793 49.65 -33.18 -35.39
C ARG A 793 51.02 -32.68 -34.96
#